data_AF-A0A220SEN8-F1
#
_entry.id   AF-A0A220SEN8-F1
#
_cell.length_a   1.000
_cell.length_b   1.000
_cell.length_c   1.000
_cell.angle_alpha   90.00
_cell.angle_beta   90.00
_cell.angle_gamma   90.00
#
_symmetry.space_group_name_H-M   'P 1'
#
loop_
_entity.id
_entity.type
_entity.pdbx_description
1 polymer ?
#
loop_
_entity_poly.entity_id
_entity_poly.type
_entity_poly.pdbx_seq_one_letter_code
_entity_poly.pdbx_strand_id
1 'polypeptide(L)'
;MKKYILSFAVLSLFYTNSEACAWSDPDYEYFNLFTQSIIKDKSYLPFLHSYSTRFYTDFKPGQIPDENIGSWKKFFGNQLSYGETDYLINTIGLNELNDLKKGNPNNQLLKKLGNGFYQKYREGIDYLIEAKYLEPYMRINFVENPNSYFYGGTQNDKNATSLDYNKTISALTSLYNAAKNPEVKQRYGYQLVRFNHYTRNYDAAVQAFKTYVEPIRLKGAPYFMSLDQLAGAQRGLQMNSDANWNFFQVFMNSDSRKESAFVSMKLSDTASFNNILKRAGTDNEKNMAYFLLGYEDFTNPIPIMEKMYAINPDSEILKVMAVRSINELERTYLPTYYYTSDDTDHTTAQKDSKTSDPQAKSETTEAKPKELSFWQKIVRFFKNLFGGSKSEKTADGTSDQSDDELLDNPDRIPFHSKNQNYWYGDNKQIDYLNDLEKFTEKTKEKSKDEYWQIADAYLKFLKKDYKESTEILEDIKTTNPEYLEEIKRMKVLNDIVSQPKITSEYENHLMKDYPEYFIEKEVKTDSTNSDYDNYYGPVPSTASFLKDVLANRYFLQKEDGKSFLMSNKLSDLQYNPNSSLVKSVEDFYRKPNKNQFEQQIIAKNMDDVGDIEAFFSVIYGDRAMRTADFEKARTYYQKAQGFVGIPRINYDWVSNEKPKVPHQYAQGEYNGFRNISSYVFGHNVWESYESEASTSMENEDYSQFPFIKTTMDKLELADAAIQLKKIAGGKDGKSAKASQLIGNLLYNTSILGYYRQLFVMDVDNTNGGKYDFWNTDKKTPYQYYYKNFLYKSYMEPDNFDLAINYYKKALELSTSKEEKARILFQMASAEQGKYYQYEAKNPSNISYSDPKYSEKSDAYQKQLDDTKNQKFRTYFALLKTQYSDTETAKSLMGSCSYFSYFMK
;
A
#
# COMPACT_ATOMS: atom_id res chain seq x y z
N MET A 1 -40.63 22.72 -23.01
CA MET A 1 -40.36 21.56 -22.13
C MET A 1 -39.33 20.56 -22.69
N LYS A 2 -39.28 20.27 -24.01
CA LYS A 2 -38.28 19.32 -24.57
C LYS A 2 -36.81 19.81 -24.59
N LYS A 3 -36.52 21.12 -24.52
CA LYS A 3 -35.13 21.65 -24.50
C LYS A 3 -34.46 21.62 -23.13
N TYR A 4 -35.22 21.60 -22.03
CA TYR A 4 -34.66 21.54 -20.67
C TYR A 4 -34.34 20.11 -20.21
N ILE A 5 -35.02 19.11 -20.78
CA ILE A 5 -34.80 17.69 -20.44
C ILE A 5 -33.45 17.20 -20.99
N LEU A 6 -33.01 17.70 -22.15
CA LEU A 6 -31.71 17.32 -22.72
C LEU A 6 -30.54 17.94 -21.95
N SER A 7 -30.67 19.18 -21.47
CA SER A 7 -29.66 19.83 -20.63
C SER A 7 -29.56 19.19 -19.24
N PHE A 8 -30.68 18.73 -18.66
CA PHE A 8 -30.67 18.00 -17.39
C PHE A 8 -30.06 16.60 -17.54
N ALA A 9 -30.30 15.92 -18.66
CA ALA A 9 -29.69 14.62 -18.97
C ALA A 9 -28.17 14.71 -19.20
N VAL A 10 -27.70 15.80 -19.82
CA VAL A 10 -26.25 16.07 -19.98
C VAL A 10 -25.62 16.49 -18.64
N LEU A 11 -26.29 17.27 -17.81
CA LEU A 11 -25.84 17.60 -16.45
C LEU A 11 -25.78 16.36 -15.53
N SER A 12 -26.71 15.41 -15.67
CA SER A 12 -26.67 14.15 -14.91
C SER A 12 -25.55 13.20 -15.35
N LEU A 13 -25.03 13.35 -16.58
CA LEU A 13 -23.87 12.60 -17.05
C LEU A 13 -22.54 13.14 -16.49
N PHE A 14 -22.53 14.36 -15.94
CA PHE A 14 -21.39 14.91 -15.18
C PHE A 14 -21.51 14.68 -13.66
N TYR A 15 -22.57 14.02 -13.21
CA TYR A 15 -22.77 13.57 -11.82
C TYR A 15 -22.39 12.11 -11.59
N THR A 16 -21.60 11.52 -12.50
CA THR A 16 -20.86 10.31 -12.16
C THR A 16 -19.65 10.75 -11.37
N ASN A 17 -19.56 10.37 -10.10
CA ASN A 17 -18.29 10.34 -9.38
C ASN A 17 -17.35 9.45 -10.21
N SER A 18 -16.53 10.05 -11.06
CA SER A 18 -15.38 9.37 -11.62
C SER A 18 -14.37 9.33 -10.49
N GLU A 19 -14.47 8.32 -9.63
CA GLU A 19 -13.33 7.93 -8.84
C GLU A 19 -12.27 7.50 -9.84
N ALA A 20 -11.21 8.30 -9.96
CA ALA A 20 -10.05 7.91 -10.73
C ALA A 20 -9.51 6.62 -10.08
N CYS A 21 -9.75 5.47 -10.72
CA CYS A 21 -9.25 4.19 -10.25
C CYS A 21 -7.73 4.17 -10.37
N ALA A 22 -7.03 4.60 -9.33
CA ALA A 22 -5.70 4.08 -9.07
C ALA A 22 -5.87 2.63 -8.64
N TRP A 23 -5.23 1.70 -9.35
CA TRP A 23 -5.33 0.27 -9.04
C TRP A 23 -4.52 -0.02 -7.77
N SER A 24 -5.19 -0.21 -6.63
CA SER A 24 -4.58 -0.64 -5.36
C SER A 24 -5.05 -2.04 -4.99
N ASP A 25 -4.16 -2.88 -4.49
CA ASP A 25 -4.48 -4.22 -4.00
C ASP A 25 -4.60 -4.18 -2.47
N PRO A 26 -5.80 -4.34 -1.89
CA PRO A 26 -6.00 -4.25 -0.44
C PRO A 26 -5.26 -5.32 0.37
N ASP A 27 -4.89 -6.43 -0.26
CA ASP A 27 -4.15 -7.52 0.40
C ASP A 27 -2.64 -7.19 0.52
N TYR A 28 -2.16 -6.11 -0.11
CA TYR A 28 -0.77 -5.60 -0.02
C TYR A 28 -0.64 -4.35 0.89
N GLU A 29 -1.73 -3.89 1.52
CA GLU A 29 -1.77 -2.65 2.31
C GLU A 29 -1.51 -2.85 3.82
N TYR A 30 -1.24 -4.08 4.27
CA TYR A 30 -0.96 -4.41 5.66
C TYR A 30 0.12 -5.50 5.80
N PHE A 31 0.71 -5.62 6.98
CA PHE A 31 1.64 -6.70 7.31
C PHE A 31 0.86 -7.91 7.84
N ASN A 32 0.80 -8.98 7.04
CA ASN A 32 0.24 -10.27 7.42
C ASN A 32 1.25 -11.04 8.28
N LEU A 33 1.22 -10.82 9.60
CA LEU A 33 2.18 -11.41 10.53
C LEU A 33 1.69 -12.76 11.07
N PHE A 34 0.38 -12.95 11.23
CA PHE A 34 -0.23 -14.20 11.67
C PHE A 34 -0.58 -15.10 10.49
N THR A 35 0.08 -16.25 10.38
CA THR A 35 -0.07 -17.13 9.21
C THR A 35 -1.51 -17.62 9.03
N GLN A 36 -2.23 -17.12 8.01
CA GLN A 36 -3.61 -17.54 7.77
C GLN A 36 -3.75 -19.04 7.48
N SER A 37 -2.79 -19.60 6.74
CA SER A 37 -2.78 -21.00 6.29
C SER A 37 -2.43 -22.02 7.38
N ILE A 38 -2.23 -21.58 8.63
CA ILE A 38 -1.84 -22.40 9.78
C ILE A 38 -2.91 -23.42 10.22
N ILE A 39 -4.13 -23.29 9.71
CA ILE A 39 -5.24 -24.23 9.93
C ILE A 39 -4.85 -25.65 9.49
N LYS A 40 -5.32 -26.68 10.19
CA LYS A 40 -4.97 -28.09 9.95
C LYS A 40 -5.66 -28.65 8.71
N ASP A 41 -6.94 -28.34 8.49
CA ASP A 41 -7.68 -28.80 7.32
C ASP A 41 -7.45 -27.85 6.14
N LYS A 42 -6.56 -28.28 5.24
CA LYS A 42 -6.17 -27.50 4.07
C LYS A 42 -7.30 -27.35 3.03
N SER A 43 -8.39 -28.11 3.14
CA SER A 43 -9.54 -27.94 2.23
C SER A 43 -10.25 -26.59 2.40
N TYR A 44 -10.01 -25.87 3.50
CA TYR A 44 -10.56 -24.53 3.75
C TYR A 44 -9.63 -23.36 3.41
N LEU A 45 -8.44 -23.62 2.84
CA LEU A 45 -7.53 -22.54 2.41
C LEU A 45 -8.21 -21.49 1.50
N PRO A 46 -9.08 -21.85 0.53
CA PRO A 46 -9.79 -20.84 -0.29
C PRO A 46 -10.73 -19.92 0.51
N PHE A 47 -11.12 -20.35 1.72
CA PHE A 47 -12.04 -19.63 2.59
C PHE A 47 -11.33 -18.77 3.64
N LEU A 48 -10.01 -18.61 3.54
CA LEU A 48 -9.26 -17.60 4.29
C LEU A 48 -9.61 -16.19 3.81
N HIS A 49 -9.14 -15.16 4.51
CA HIS A 49 -9.56 -13.79 4.28
C HIS A 49 -8.75 -13.15 3.14
N SER A 50 -9.45 -12.51 2.20
CA SER A 50 -8.92 -11.76 1.07
C SER A 50 -9.94 -10.72 0.64
N TYR A 51 -9.48 -9.51 0.33
CA TYR A 51 -10.30 -8.48 -0.33
C TYR A 51 -10.05 -8.40 -1.84
N SER A 52 -8.92 -8.92 -2.31
CA SER A 52 -8.49 -8.82 -3.71
C SER A 52 -9.21 -9.82 -4.60
N THR A 53 -9.51 -11.00 -4.06
CA THR A 53 -10.22 -12.07 -4.77
C THR A 53 -11.36 -12.62 -3.92
N ARG A 54 -12.36 -13.23 -4.57
CA ARG A 54 -13.49 -13.86 -3.86
C ARG A 54 -13.03 -14.96 -2.90
N PHE A 55 -12.06 -15.76 -3.33
CA PHE A 55 -11.42 -16.79 -2.53
C PHE A 55 -9.98 -16.40 -2.32
N TYR A 56 -9.42 -16.71 -1.16
CA TYR A 56 -8.00 -16.55 -0.91
C TYR A 56 -7.22 -17.44 -1.90
N THR A 57 -6.16 -16.94 -2.52
CA THR A 57 -5.41 -17.68 -3.55
C THR A 57 -3.92 -17.84 -3.23
N ASP A 58 -3.43 -17.24 -2.15
CA ASP A 58 -2.01 -17.33 -1.76
C ASP A 58 -1.71 -18.64 -1.00
N PHE A 59 -1.85 -19.75 -1.73
CA PHE A 59 -1.45 -21.09 -1.34
C PHE A 59 -1.10 -21.92 -2.58
N LYS A 60 -0.32 -22.99 -2.39
CA LYS A 60 0.01 -23.91 -3.49
C LYS A 60 -1.18 -24.84 -3.74
N PRO A 61 -1.69 -24.97 -4.98
CA PRO A 61 -2.85 -25.83 -5.27
C PRO A 61 -2.72 -27.27 -4.77
N GLY A 62 -1.50 -27.81 -4.75
CA GLY A 62 -1.21 -29.16 -4.22
C GLY A 62 -1.37 -29.34 -2.71
N GLN A 63 -1.65 -28.27 -1.95
CA GLN A 63 -1.95 -28.35 -0.50
C GLN A 63 -3.39 -28.81 -0.23
N ILE A 64 -4.32 -28.60 -1.17
CA ILE A 64 -5.70 -29.06 -1.04
C ILE A 64 -5.76 -30.54 -1.45
N PRO A 65 -6.17 -31.46 -0.56
CA PRO A 65 -6.34 -32.85 -0.93
C PRO A 65 -7.49 -33.02 -1.93
N ASP A 66 -7.32 -33.94 -2.88
CA ASP A 66 -8.37 -34.39 -3.80
C ASP A 66 -8.80 -35.80 -3.38
N GLU A 67 -10.03 -35.89 -2.89
CA GLU A 67 -10.62 -37.13 -2.40
C GLU A 67 -10.81 -38.20 -3.51
N ASN A 68 -10.94 -37.78 -4.77
CA ASN A 68 -11.02 -38.66 -5.93
C ASN A 68 -9.64 -39.25 -6.27
N ILE A 69 -8.56 -38.48 -6.16
CA ILE A 69 -7.19 -39.02 -6.25
C ILE A 69 -6.92 -40.00 -5.10
N GLY A 70 -7.33 -39.63 -3.89
CA GLY A 70 -7.25 -40.51 -2.72
C GLY A 70 -7.99 -41.84 -2.90
N SER A 71 -9.18 -41.83 -3.52
CA SER A 71 -9.94 -43.06 -3.78
C SER A 71 -9.30 -43.91 -4.88
N TRP A 72 -8.78 -43.32 -5.96
CA TRP A 72 -8.03 -44.05 -7.00
C TRP A 72 -6.76 -44.71 -6.46
N LYS A 73 -6.02 -44.03 -5.59
CA LYS A 73 -4.83 -44.59 -4.93
C LYS A 73 -5.19 -45.85 -4.13
N LYS A 74 -6.29 -45.82 -3.38
CA LYS A 74 -6.83 -46.97 -2.63
C LYS A 74 -7.29 -48.08 -3.58
N PHE A 75 -7.99 -47.73 -4.66
CA PHE A 75 -8.45 -48.67 -5.68
C PHE A 75 -7.28 -49.44 -6.31
N PHE A 76 -6.16 -48.76 -6.58
CA PHE A 76 -4.93 -49.38 -7.07
C PHE A 76 -4.06 -50.01 -5.97
N GLY A 77 -4.61 -50.32 -4.79
CA GLY A 77 -3.94 -51.05 -3.72
C GLY A 77 -2.80 -50.27 -3.05
N ASN A 78 -2.82 -48.94 -3.08
CA ASN A 78 -1.81 -48.05 -2.50
C ASN A 78 -0.37 -48.24 -3.05
N GLN A 79 -0.21 -48.87 -4.21
CA GLN A 79 1.11 -49.07 -4.83
C GLN A 79 1.68 -47.80 -5.51
N LEU A 80 0.84 -46.78 -5.70
CA LEU A 80 1.19 -45.47 -6.24
C LEU A 80 1.30 -44.44 -5.12
N SER A 81 2.25 -43.51 -5.22
CA SER A 81 2.22 -42.28 -4.44
C SER A 81 1.03 -41.40 -4.84
N TYR A 82 0.72 -40.37 -4.04
CA TYR A 82 -0.34 -39.43 -4.38
C TYR A 82 -0.05 -38.72 -5.71
N GLY A 83 1.17 -38.19 -5.89
CA GLY A 83 1.58 -37.53 -7.13
C GLY A 83 1.58 -38.45 -8.36
N GLU A 84 1.97 -39.72 -8.22
CA GLU A 84 1.86 -40.68 -9.33
C GLU A 84 0.40 -41.02 -9.65
N THR A 85 -0.48 -41.06 -8.64
CA THR A 85 -1.91 -41.27 -8.86
C THR A 85 -2.52 -40.06 -9.56
N ASP A 86 -2.23 -38.85 -9.08
CA ASP A 86 -2.66 -37.60 -9.72
C ASP A 86 -2.22 -37.54 -11.19
N TYR A 87 -0.95 -37.83 -11.47
CA TYR A 87 -0.43 -37.92 -12.84
C TYR A 87 -1.19 -38.95 -13.70
N LEU A 88 -1.46 -40.15 -13.16
CA LEU A 88 -2.22 -41.20 -13.86
C LEU A 88 -3.66 -40.75 -14.19
N ILE A 89 -4.31 -40.02 -13.30
CA ILE A 89 -5.72 -39.65 -13.44
C ILE A 89 -5.89 -38.37 -14.25
N ASN A 90 -5.10 -37.34 -13.98
CA ASN A 90 -5.27 -36.00 -14.53
C ASN A 90 -4.37 -35.74 -15.75
N THR A 91 -3.19 -36.35 -15.85
CA THR A 91 -2.21 -36.03 -16.91
C THR A 91 -2.10 -37.09 -18.02
N ILE A 92 -2.11 -38.39 -17.70
CA ILE A 92 -1.95 -39.45 -18.70
C ILE A 92 -3.08 -39.42 -19.74
N GLY A 93 -2.70 -39.48 -21.02
CA GLY A 93 -3.61 -39.34 -22.15
C GLY A 93 -4.30 -40.65 -22.57
N LEU A 94 -5.37 -40.51 -23.36
CA LEU A 94 -6.17 -41.62 -23.88
C LEU A 94 -5.33 -42.67 -24.64
N ASN A 95 -4.37 -42.25 -25.47
CA ASN A 95 -3.55 -43.16 -26.26
C ASN A 95 -2.63 -44.02 -25.37
N GLU A 96 -2.06 -43.43 -24.32
CA GLU A 96 -1.15 -44.13 -23.40
C GLU A 96 -1.89 -45.19 -22.57
N LEU A 97 -3.13 -44.90 -22.14
CA LEU A 97 -3.98 -45.89 -21.46
C LEU A 97 -4.37 -47.04 -22.40
N ASN A 98 -4.64 -46.75 -23.68
CA ASN A 98 -4.92 -47.77 -24.68
C ASN A 98 -3.69 -48.65 -24.97
N ASP A 99 -2.49 -48.07 -24.99
CA ASP A 99 -1.23 -48.80 -25.13
C ASP A 99 -0.99 -49.75 -23.94
N LEU A 100 -1.28 -49.30 -22.71
CA LEU A 100 -1.28 -50.17 -21.53
C LEU A 100 -2.26 -51.34 -21.68
N LYS A 101 -3.48 -51.08 -22.14
CA LYS A 101 -4.51 -52.12 -22.39
C LYS A 101 -4.07 -53.13 -23.44
N LYS A 102 -3.31 -52.72 -24.45
CA LYS A 102 -2.71 -53.58 -25.48
C LYS A 102 -1.46 -54.32 -25.00
N GLY A 103 -0.95 -54.03 -23.81
CA GLY A 103 0.25 -54.64 -23.24
C GLY A 103 1.57 -54.03 -23.71
N ASN A 104 1.55 -52.83 -24.29
CA ASN A 104 2.72 -52.12 -24.81
C ASN A 104 2.85 -50.69 -24.22
N PRO A 105 2.95 -50.51 -22.89
CA PRO A 105 2.97 -49.18 -22.27
C PRO A 105 4.22 -48.39 -22.69
N ASN A 106 4.03 -47.17 -23.20
CA ASN A 106 5.12 -46.28 -23.63
C ASN A 106 5.54 -45.26 -22.56
N ASN A 107 4.59 -44.82 -21.73
CA ASN A 107 4.80 -43.88 -20.62
C ASN A 107 5.65 -44.48 -19.49
N GLN A 108 6.51 -43.67 -18.86
CA GLN A 108 7.44 -44.13 -17.82
C GLN A 108 6.73 -44.72 -16.59
N LEU A 109 5.66 -44.10 -16.11
CA LEU A 109 4.89 -44.61 -14.97
C LEU A 109 4.19 -45.93 -15.34
N LEU A 110 3.61 -46.02 -16.54
CA LEU A 110 2.92 -47.23 -16.99
C LEU A 110 3.88 -48.40 -17.24
N LYS A 111 5.11 -48.13 -17.69
CA LYS A 111 6.19 -49.12 -17.78
C LYS A 111 6.57 -49.65 -16.39
N LYS A 112 6.69 -48.77 -15.39
CA LYS A 112 6.96 -49.15 -13.99
C LYS A 112 5.87 -50.08 -13.43
N LEU A 113 4.61 -49.81 -13.76
CA LEU A 113 3.47 -50.64 -13.33
C LEU A 113 3.42 -52.01 -14.02
N GLY A 114 3.98 -52.11 -15.22
CA GLY A 114 4.13 -53.34 -15.97
C GLY A 114 2.83 -53.85 -16.61
N ASN A 115 2.98 -54.83 -17.51
CA ASN A 115 1.87 -55.32 -18.34
C ASN A 115 0.74 -55.99 -17.55
N GLY A 116 1.04 -56.51 -16.35
CA GLY A 116 0.09 -57.16 -15.44
C GLY A 116 -0.90 -56.20 -14.76
N PHE A 117 -0.62 -54.89 -14.78
CA PHE A 117 -1.42 -53.88 -14.10
C PHE A 117 -2.85 -53.79 -14.66
N TYR A 118 -2.98 -53.82 -15.99
CA TYR A 118 -4.29 -53.77 -16.65
C TYR A 118 -5.15 -55.00 -16.32
N GLN A 119 -4.60 -56.21 -16.32
CA GLN A 119 -5.41 -57.41 -16.03
C GLN A 119 -5.90 -57.39 -14.59
N LYS A 120 -5.11 -56.86 -13.66
CA LYS A 120 -5.48 -56.71 -12.24
C LYS A 120 -6.52 -55.62 -11.99
N TYR A 121 -6.41 -54.46 -12.67
CA TYR A 121 -7.26 -53.29 -12.46
C TYR A 121 -8.11 -52.92 -13.68
N ARG A 122 -8.54 -53.93 -14.44
CA ARG A 122 -9.22 -53.80 -15.73
C ARG A 122 -10.36 -52.80 -15.71
N GLU A 123 -11.31 -52.98 -14.78
CA GLU A 123 -12.50 -52.11 -14.67
C GLU A 123 -12.13 -50.65 -14.42
N GLY A 124 -11.08 -50.38 -13.64
CA GLY A 124 -10.60 -49.02 -13.38
C GLY A 124 -9.95 -48.39 -14.59
N ILE A 125 -9.07 -49.12 -15.28
CA ILE A 125 -8.41 -48.63 -16.51
C ILE A 125 -9.41 -48.43 -17.65
N ASP A 126 -10.36 -49.35 -17.84
CA ASP A 126 -11.42 -49.21 -18.85
C ASP A 126 -12.31 -47.99 -18.56
N TYR A 127 -12.61 -47.72 -17.30
CA TYR A 127 -13.29 -46.47 -16.93
C TYR A 127 -12.45 -45.23 -17.25
N LEU A 128 -11.15 -45.22 -16.94
CA LEU A 128 -10.28 -44.07 -17.22
C LEU A 128 -10.18 -43.79 -18.72
N ILE A 129 -10.10 -44.85 -19.55
CA ILE A 129 -10.13 -44.73 -21.01
C ILE A 129 -11.42 -44.04 -21.46
N GLU A 130 -12.59 -44.49 -20.96
CA GLU A 130 -13.87 -43.87 -21.29
C GLU A 130 -13.96 -42.43 -20.79
N ALA A 131 -13.51 -42.16 -19.56
CA ALA A 131 -13.51 -40.82 -18.99
C ALA A 131 -12.62 -39.85 -19.79
N LYS A 132 -11.43 -40.30 -20.24
CA LYS A 132 -10.53 -39.52 -21.10
C LYS A 132 -11.07 -39.32 -22.51
N TYR A 133 -11.87 -40.25 -23.04
CA TYR A 133 -12.59 -40.06 -24.29
C TYR A 133 -13.65 -38.95 -24.17
N LEU A 134 -14.39 -38.92 -23.05
CA LEU A 134 -15.44 -37.94 -22.79
C LEU A 134 -14.90 -36.56 -22.40
N GLU A 135 -13.76 -36.49 -21.70
CA GLU A 135 -13.17 -35.27 -21.11
C GLU A 135 -13.20 -34.02 -22.02
N PRO A 136 -12.78 -34.07 -23.30
CA PRO A 136 -12.78 -32.89 -24.18
C PRO A 136 -14.18 -32.34 -24.50
N TYR A 137 -15.22 -33.14 -24.29
CA TYR A 137 -16.62 -32.79 -24.55
C TYR A 137 -17.36 -32.38 -23.28
N MET A 138 -16.89 -32.76 -22.09
CA MET A 138 -17.66 -32.57 -20.85
C MET A 138 -17.61 -31.13 -20.32
N ARG A 139 -18.25 -30.22 -21.06
CA ARG A 139 -18.57 -28.84 -20.70
C ARG A 139 -19.95 -28.45 -21.26
N ILE A 140 -20.59 -27.48 -20.62
CA ILE A 140 -21.89 -26.95 -21.03
C ILE A 140 -21.71 -26.11 -22.30
N ASN A 141 -22.65 -26.20 -23.25
CA ASN A 141 -22.68 -25.31 -24.41
C ASN A 141 -22.85 -23.84 -23.97
N PHE A 142 -21.92 -22.97 -24.37
CA PHE A 142 -22.03 -21.53 -24.15
C PHE A 142 -23.22 -20.98 -24.93
N VAL A 143 -24.03 -20.14 -24.28
CA VAL A 143 -25.15 -19.45 -24.91
C VAL A 143 -24.87 -17.97 -24.75
N GLU A 144 -24.72 -17.27 -25.89
CA GLU A 144 -24.47 -15.84 -25.92
C GLU A 144 -25.59 -15.06 -25.22
N ASN A 145 -25.18 -14.04 -24.47
CA ASN A 145 -26.04 -13.04 -23.85
C ASN A 145 -25.48 -11.64 -24.17
N PRO A 146 -26.22 -10.55 -23.89
CA PRO A 146 -25.80 -9.19 -24.23
C PRO A 146 -24.44 -8.75 -23.63
N ASN A 147 -23.94 -9.44 -22.60
CA ASN A 147 -22.66 -9.18 -21.95
C ASN A 147 -21.54 -10.14 -22.41
N SER A 148 -21.78 -11.00 -23.40
CA SER A 148 -20.82 -12.00 -23.89
C SER A 148 -19.56 -11.42 -24.53
N TYR A 149 -19.51 -10.11 -24.80
CA TYR A 149 -18.31 -9.41 -25.28
C TYR A 149 -17.12 -9.49 -24.30
N PHE A 150 -17.39 -9.57 -22.99
CA PHE A 150 -16.34 -9.62 -21.94
C PHE A 150 -15.92 -11.03 -21.53
N TYR A 151 -16.67 -12.06 -21.93
CA TYR A 151 -16.48 -13.45 -21.50
C TYR A 151 -16.55 -14.43 -22.69
N GLY A 152 -15.94 -14.05 -23.82
CA GLY A 152 -15.89 -14.89 -25.01
C GLY A 152 -15.02 -16.12 -24.76
N GLY A 153 -15.62 -17.32 -24.80
CA GLY A 153 -14.87 -18.57 -24.87
C GLY A 153 -14.13 -18.69 -26.20
N THR A 154 -13.02 -19.45 -26.21
CA THR A 154 -12.25 -19.76 -27.42
C THR A 154 -13.12 -20.41 -28.49
N GLN A 155 -13.07 -19.90 -29.73
CA GLN A 155 -13.97 -20.28 -30.84
C GLN A 155 -13.92 -21.76 -31.30
N ASN A 156 -13.06 -22.61 -30.73
CA ASN A 156 -12.84 -24.00 -31.14
C ASN A 156 -13.23 -25.06 -30.07
N ASP A 157 -14.06 -24.68 -29.11
CA ASP A 157 -14.34 -25.51 -27.93
C ASP A 157 -15.48 -26.55 -28.13
N LYS A 158 -15.12 -27.83 -28.35
CA LYS A 158 -16.04 -29.01 -28.31
C LYS A 158 -16.86 -29.11 -27.01
N ASN A 159 -18.18 -29.27 -27.04
CA ASN A 159 -18.98 -29.40 -25.82
C ASN A 159 -19.85 -30.68 -25.81
N ALA A 160 -20.64 -30.90 -24.76
CA ALA A 160 -21.33 -32.17 -24.57
C ALA A 160 -22.36 -32.46 -25.67
N THR A 161 -22.92 -31.40 -26.28
CA THR A 161 -23.87 -31.53 -27.40
C THR A 161 -23.21 -31.93 -28.72
N SER A 162 -21.88 -31.95 -28.79
CA SER A 162 -21.13 -32.44 -29.95
C SER A 162 -21.06 -33.98 -30.01
N LEU A 163 -21.48 -34.68 -28.96
CA LEU A 163 -21.58 -36.14 -28.96
C LEU A 163 -23.00 -36.58 -29.35
N ASP A 164 -23.13 -37.74 -30.00
CA ASP A 164 -24.42 -38.36 -30.29
C ASP A 164 -25.05 -38.83 -28.98
N TYR A 165 -26.07 -38.10 -28.52
CA TYR A 165 -26.71 -38.32 -27.23
C TYR A 165 -27.17 -39.77 -27.03
N ASN A 166 -27.90 -40.34 -28.00
CA ASN A 166 -28.47 -41.68 -27.87
C ASN A 166 -27.37 -42.75 -27.85
N LYS A 167 -26.35 -42.61 -28.69
CA LYS A 167 -25.20 -43.53 -28.71
C LYS A 167 -24.41 -43.46 -27.41
N THR A 168 -24.12 -42.25 -26.92
CA THR A 168 -23.34 -42.06 -25.69
C THR A 168 -24.09 -42.57 -24.46
N ILE A 169 -25.39 -42.28 -24.31
CA ILE A 169 -26.21 -42.82 -23.21
C ILE A 169 -26.26 -44.35 -23.27
N SER A 170 -26.45 -44.94 -24.45
CA SER A 170 -26.50 -46.40 -24.62
C SER A 170 -25.16 -47.06 -24.26
N ALA A 171 -24.04 -46.46 -24.69
CA ALA A 171 -22.70 -46.95 -24.38
C ALA A 171 -22.41 -46.89 -22.87
N LEU A 172 -22.65 -45.74 -22.23
CA LEU A 172 -22.45 -45.56 -20.79
C LEU A 172 -23.35 -46.49 -19.95
N THR A 173 -24.59 -46.70 -20.37
CA THR A 173 -25.52 -47.63 -19.70
C THR A 173 -25.03 -49.08 -19.81
N SER A 174 -24.51 -49.48 -20.98
CA SER A 174 -23.91 -50.80 -21.17
C SER A 174 -22.70 -51.01 -20.27
N LEU A 175 -21.80 -50.03 -20.21
CA LEU A 175 -20.61 -50.06 -19.33
C LEU A 175 -21.00 -50.10 -17.84
N TYR A 176 -22.01 -49.33 -17.43
CA TYR A 176 -22.56 -49.38 -16.08
C TYR A 176 -23.08 -50.77 -15.70
N ASN A 177 -23.82 -51.42 -16.60
CA ASN A 177 -24.36 -52.76 -16.37
C ASN A 177 -23.28 -53.84 -16.34
N ALA A 178 -22.21 -53.66 -17.12
CA ALA A 178 -21.07 -54.58 -17.17
C ALA A 178 -20.13 -54.46 -15.95
N ALA A 179 -20.03 -53.27 -15.34
CA ALA A 179 -19.18 -53.04 -14.17
C ALA A 179 -19.64 -53.84 -12.95
N LYS A 180 -18.69 -54.53 -12.29
CA LYS A 180 -18.96 -55.33 -11.09
C LYS A 180 -18.44 -54.64 -9.84
N ASN A 181 -17.34 -53.90 -9.95
CA ASN A 181 -16.81 -53.12 -8.84
C ASN A 181 -17.79 -51.96 -8.52
N PRO A 182 -18.31 -51.87 -7.27
CA PRO A 182 -19.28 -50.84 -6.91
C PRO A 182 -18.82 -49.39 -7.12
N GLU A 183 -17.54 -49.09 -6.89
CA GLU A 183 -16.97 -47.75 -7.11
C GLU A 183 -16.90 -47.43 -8.60
N VAL A 184 -16.40 -48.36 -9.43
CA VAL A 184 -16.36 -48.18 -10.90
C VAL A 184 -17.77 -48.04 -11.47
N LYS A 185 -18.70 -48.86 -10.99
CA LYS A 185 -20.12 -48.76 -11.36
C LYS A 185 -20.69 -47.39 -11.02
N GLN A 186 -20.40 -46.86 -9.84
CA GLN A 186 -20.83 -45.51 -9.44
C GLN A 186 -20.20 -44.42 -10.30
N ARG A 187 -18.96 -44.60 -10.76
CA ARG A 187 -18.29 -43.67 -11.67
C ARG A 187 -18.93 -43.64 -13.06
N TYR A 188 -19.41 -44.77 -13.59
CA TYR A 188 -20.25 -44.76 -14.80
C TYR A 188 -21.59 -44.07 -14.56
N GLY A 189 -22.19 -44.27 -13.38
CA GLY A 189 -23.38 -43.52 -12.94
C GLY A 189 -23.13 -42.01 -12.93
N TYR A 190 -21.99 -41.55 -12.42
CA TYR A 190 -21.55 -40.16 -12.49
C TYR A 190 -21.47 -39.64 -13.93
N GLN A 191 -20.87 -40.40 -14.86
CA GLN A 191 -20.78 -39.96 -16.27
C GLN A 191 -22.18 -39.82 -16.90
N LEU A 192 -23.12 -40.73 -16.59
CA LEU A 192 -24.51 -40.62 -17.04
C LEU A 192 -25.18 -39.34 -16.51
N VAL A 193 -25.02 -39.02 -15.22
CA VAL A 193 -25.58 -37.80 -14.62
C VAL A 193 -24.94 -36.55 -15.24
N ARG A 194 -23.61 -36.50 -15.32
CA ARG A 194 -22.84 -35.38 -15.87
C ARG A 194 -23.19 -35.12 -17.33
N PHE A 195 -23.26 -36.17 -18.16
CA PHE A 195 -23.56 -36.03 -19.58
C PHE A 195 -24.98 -35.49 -19.81
N ASN A 196 -25.97 -36.00 -19.07
CA ASN A 196 -27.33 -35.46 -19.11
C ASN A 196 -27.39 -34.00 -18.64
N HIS A 197 -26.69 -33.67 -17.56
CA HIS A 197 -26.63 -32.29 -17.06
C HIS A 197 -26.01 -31.34 -18.08
N TYR A 198 -24.86 -31.68 -18.67
CA TYR A 198 -24.14 -30.81 -19.61
C TYR A 198 -24.79 -30.71 -21.00
N THR A 199 -25.61 -31.70 -21.38
CA THR A 199 -26.53 -31.61 -22.53
C THR A 199 -27.83 -30.88 -22.20
N ARG A 200 -27.98 -30.37 -20.97
CA ARG A 200 -29.17 -29.67 -20.43
C ARG A 200 -30.44 -30.51 -20.38
N ASN A 201 -30.32 -31.84 -20.44
CA ASN A 201 -31.41 -32.77 -20.21
C ASN A 201 -31.61 -32.96 -18.70
N TYR A 202 -32.07 -31.89 -18.02
CA TYR A 202 -32.05 -31.81 -16.56
C TYR A 202 -32.92 -32.87 -15.88
N ASP A 203 -34.13 -33.14 -16.37
CA ASP A 203 -34.97 -34.23 -15.85
C ASP A 203 -34.29 -35.60 -15.99
N ALA A 204 -33.63 -35.85 -17.13
CA ALA A 204 -32.88 -37.08 -17.37
C ALA A 204 -31.67 -37.19 -16.43
N ALA A 205 -31.00 -36.09 -16.10
CA ALA A 205 -29.90 -36.07 -15.12
C ALA A 205 -30.39 -36.43 -13.72
N VAL A 206 -31.53 -35.86 -13.29
CA VAL A 206 -32.17 -36.17 -11.99
C VAL A 206 -32.56 -37.65 -11.94
N GLN A 207 -33.16 -38.17 -13.02
CA GLN A 207 -33.54 -39.58 -13.09
C GLN A 207 -32.32 -40.51 -13.13
N ALA A 208 -31.27 -40.14 -13.86
CA ALA A 208 -30.03 -40.90 -13.93
C ALA A 208 -29.38 -41.04 -12.54
N PHE A 209 -29.43 -39.99 -11.71
CA PHE A 209 -28.90 -40.08 -10.35
C PHE A 209 -29.66 -41.11 -9.51
N LYS A 210 -31.00 -41.05 -9.52
CA LYS A 210 -31.88 -41.97 -8.79
C LYS A 210 -31.73 -43.42 -9.27
N THR A 211 -31.52 -43.63 -10.57
CA THR A 211 -31.41 -44.97 -11.15
C THR A 211 -30.02 -45.57 -11.00
N TYR A 212 -28.96 -44.78 -11.24
CA TYR A 212 -27.61 -45.32 -11.41
C TYR A 212 -26.65 -45.02 -10.25
N VAL A 213 -26.90 -43.99 -9.44
CA VAL A 213 -25.98 -43.56 -8.37
C VAL A 213 -26.52 -43.90 -6.98
N GLU A 214 -27.75 -43.49 -6.68
CA GLU A 214 -28.38 -43.64 -5.37
C GLU A 214 -28.47 -45.11 -4.88
N PRO A 215 -28.86 -46.10 -5.71
CA PRO A 215 -29.01 -47.48 -5.26
C PRO A 215 -27.70 -48.19 -4.88
N ILE A 216 -26.54 -47.64 -5.29
CA ILE A 216 -25.21 -48.20 -4.97
C ILE A 216 -24.88 -48.01 -3.48
N ARG A 217 -25.49 -47.01 -2.82
CA ARG A 217 -25.33 -46.72 -1.38
C ARG A 217 -23.88 -46.46 -0.91
N LEU A 218 -22.96 -46.17 -1.85
CA LEU A 218 -21.62 -45.70 -1.55
C LEU A 218 -21.58 -44.17 -1.53
N LYS A 219 -20.95 -43.59 -0.52
CA LYS A 219 -20.79 -42.14 -0.32
C LYS A 219 -19.34 -41.71 -0.49
N GLY A 220 -18.67 -42.18 -1.54
CA GLY A 220 -17.30 -41.79 -1.89
C GLY A 220 -17.25 -40.60 -2.85
N ALA A 221 -16.06 -40.24 -3.32
CA ALA A 221 -15.87 -39.12 -4.26
C ALA A 221 -16.82 -39.16 -5.49
N PRO A 222 -17.03 -40.31 -6.17
CA PRO A 222 -17.96 -40.37 -7.31
C PRO A 222 -19.41 -40.03 -6.96
N TYR A 223 -19.83 -40.28 -5.72
CA TYR A 223 -21.17 -39.92 -5.25
C TYR A 223 -21.32 -38.41 -5.16
N PHE A 224 -20.39 -37.71 -4.50
CA PHE A 224 -20.47 -36.25 -4.34
C PHE A 224 -20.23 -35.52 -5.66
N MET A 225 -19.38 -36.06 -6.54
CA MET A 225 -19.27 -35.61 -7.94
C MET A 225 -20.61 -35.74 -8.68
N SER A 226 -21.36 -36.82 -8.46
CA SER A 226 -22.70 -36.99 -9.05
C SER A 226 -23.73 -36.06 -8.41
N LEU A 227 -23.62 -35.82 -7.10
CA LEU A 227 -24.52 -34.95 -6.35
C LEU A 227 -24.37 -33.49 -6.78
N ASP A 228 -23.14 -33.06 -7.08
CA ASP A 228 -22.80 -31.76 -7.65
C ASP A 228 -23.49 -31.55 -9.01
N GLN A 229 -23.43 -32.56 -9.89
CA GLN A 229 -24.11 -32.51 -11.19
C GLN A 229 -25.65 -32.58 -11.05
N LEU A 230 -26.16 -33.35 -10.09
CA LEU A 230 -27.59 -33.37 -9.75
C LEU A 230 -28.07 -31.99 -9.31
N ALA A 231 -27.33 -31.34 -8.42
CA ALA A 231 -27.65 -30.00 -7.91
C ALA A 231 -27.66 -28.96 -9.05
N GLY A 232 -26.70 -29.05 -9.99
CA GLY A 232 -26.70 -28.25 -11.21
C GLY A 232 -27.94 -28.47 -12.08
N ALA A 233 -28.36 -29.72 -12.28
CA ALA A 233 -29.58 -30.04 -13.01
C ALA A 233 -30.86 -29.54 -12.30
N GLN A 234 -30.94 -29.72 -10.98
CA GLN A 234 -32.03 -29.18 -10.16
C GLN A 234 -32.12 -27.65 -10.25
N ARG A 235 -30.96 -26.96 -10.30
CA ARG A 235 -30.94 -25.52 -10.55
C ARG A 235 -31.54 -25.18 -11.92
N GLY A 236 -31.18 -25.93 -12.96
CA GLY A 236 -31.76 -25.80 -14.30
C GLY A 236 -33.28 -25.96 -14.32
N LEU A 237 -33.82 -26.81 -13.44
CA LEU A 237 -35.25 -27.05 -13.22
C LEU A 237 -35.92 -26.05 -12.24
N GLN A 238 -35.21 -25.00 -11.82
CA GLN A 238 -35.69 -24.02 -10.83
C GLN A 238 -36.01 -24.61 -9.44
N MET A 239 -35.52 -25.82 -9.13
CA MET A 239 -35.64 -26.46 -7.81
C MET A 239 -34.59 -25.90 -6.83
N ASN A 240 -34.59 -24.57 -6.64
CA ASN A 240 -33.52 -23.82 -5.97
C ASN A 240 -33.21 -24.32 -4.55
N SER A 241 -34.25 -24.63 -3.75
CA SER A 241 -34.06 -25.10 -2.37
C SER A 241 -33.36 -26.46 -2.30
N ASP A 242 -33.67 -27.37 -3.22
CA ASP A 242 -33.04 -28.69 -3.27
C ASP A 242 -31.64 -28.62 -3.88
N ALA A 243 -31.46 -27.78 -4.90
CA ALA A 243 -30.14 -27.50 -5.47
C ALA A 243 -29.19 -26.93 -4.40
N ASN A 244 -29.61 -25.92 -3.63
CA ASN A 244 -28.81 -25.34 -2.56
C ASN A 244 -28.45 -26.38 -1.49
N TRP A 245 -29.41 -27.22 -1.09
CA TRP A 245 -29.17 -28.29 -0.11
C TRP A 245 -28.15 -29.31 -0.63
N ASN A 246 -28.24 -29.72 -1.89
CA ASN A 246 -27.31 -30.69 -2.45
C ASN A 246 -25.91 -30.09 -2.67
N PHE A 247 -25.79 -28.83 -3.13
CA PHE A 247 -24.50 -28.14 -3.16
C PHE A 247 -23.90 -27.95 -1.77
N PHE A 248 -24.72 -27.68 -0.74
CA PHE A 248 -24.29 -27.62 0.65
C PHE A 248 -23.69 -28.97 1.12
N GLN A 249 -24.34 -30.08 0.76
CA GLN A 249 -23.82 -31.41 1.06
C GLN A 249 -22.52 -31.72 0.29
N VAL A 250 -22.37 -31.25 -0.95
CA VAL A 250 -21.09 -31.34 -1.69
C VAL A 250 -20.01 -30.51 -0.98
N PHE A 251 -20.30 -29.26 -0.64
CA PHE A 251 -19.38 -28.37 0.07
C PHE A 251 -18.87 -28.97 1.39
N MET A 252 -19.74 -29.61 2.16
CA MET A 252 -19.38 -30.27 3.40
C MET A 252 -18.48 -31.51 3.21
N ASN A 253 -18.69 -32.28 2.15
CA ASN A 253 -18.15 -33.64 2.03
C ASN A 253 -17.11 -33.82 0.91
N SER A 254 -16.81 -32.76 0.16
CA SER A 254 -15.76 -32.74 -0.87
C SER A 254 -14.71 -31.70 -0.52
N ASP A 255 -13.43 -32.06 -0.61
CA ASP A 255 -12.32 -31.16 -0.33
C ASP A 255 -11.99 -30.34 -1.58
N SER A 256 -11.83 -31.01 -2.71
CA SER A 256 -11.50 -30.42 -4.01
C SER A 256 -12.62 -29.59 -4.65
N ARG A 257 -13.86 -29.68 -4.15
CA ARG A 257 -15.04 -29.03 -4.76
C ARG A 257 -15.64 -27.88 -3.95
N LYS A 258 -15.08 -27.54 -2.79
CA LYS A 258 -15.67 -26.55 -1.88
C LYS A 258 -15.96 -25.22 -2.56
N GLU A 259 -14.99 -24.64 -3.26
CA GLU A 259 -15.16 -23.37 -3.98
C GLU A 259 -16.29 -23.44 -5.02
N SER A 260 -16.26 -24.47 -5.89
CA SER A 260 -17.25 -24.64 -6.94
C SER A 260 -18.67 -24.84 -6.40
N ALA A 261 -18.81 -25.62 -5.31
CA ALA A 261 -20.08 -25.84 -4.64
C ALA A 261 -20.59 -24.56 -3.98
N PHE A 262 -19.70 -23.80 -3.33
CA PHE A 262 -20.01 -22.52 -2.72
C PHE A 262 -20.56 -21.51 -3.73
N VAL A 263 -19.86 -21.30 -4.85
CA VAL A 263 -20.33 -20.42 -5.94
C VAL A 263 -21.68 -20.90 -6.49
N SER A 264 -21.88 -22.21 -6.60
CA SER A 264 -23.10 -22.80 -7.18
C SER A 264 -24.31 -22.75 -6.25
N MET A 265 -24.12 -22.64 -4.94
CA MET A 265 -25.22 -22.45 -3.98
C MET A 265 -25.97 -21.12 -4.20
N LYS A 266 -25.33 -20.08 -4.77
CA LYS A 266 -25.94 -18.76 -5.06
C LYS A 266 -26.71 -18.19 -3.86
N LEU A 267 -26.14 -18.29 -2.66
CA LEU A 267 -26.75 -17.78 -1.44
C LEU A 267 -26.73 -16.25 -1.50
N SER A 268 -27.86 -15.65 -1.83
CA SER A 268 -27.98 -14.19 -2.06
C SER A 268 -29.00 -13.51 -1.15
N ASP A 269 -29.70 -14.29 -0.31
CA ASP A 269 -30.69 -13.79 0.63
C ASP A 269 -30.73 -14.62 1.92
N THR A 270 -31.22 -14.01 3.00
CA THR A 270 -31.39 -14.64 4.32
C THR A 270 -32.33 -15.85 4.28
N ALA A 271 -33.30 -15.88 3.35
CA ALA A 271 -34.26 -16.98 3.23
C ALA A 271 -33.58 -18.28 2.78
N SER A 272 -32.60 -18.18 1.88
CA SER A 272 -31.81 -19.29 1.37
C SER A 272 -30.94 -19.91 2.46
N PHE A 273 -30.30 -19.09 3.31
CA PHE A 273 -29.55 -19.57 4.48
C PHE A 273 -30.46 -20.23 5.52
N ASN A 274 -31.60 -19.60 5.83
CA ASN A 274 -32.58 -20.14 6.77
C ASN A 274 -33.11 -21.52 6.32
N ASN A 275 -33.23 -21.75 5.01
CA ASN A 275 -33.63 -23.04 4.47
C ASN A 275 -32.61 -24.14 4.77
N ILE A 276 -31.32 -23.86 4.55
CA ILE A 276 -30.23 -24.80 4.86
C ILE A 276 -30.21 -25.08 6.37
N LEU A 277 -30.26 -24.04 7.19
CA LEU A 277 -30.24 -24.17 8.66
C LEU A 277 -31.45 -24.98 9.18
N LYS A 278 -32.64 -24.81 8.58
CA LYS A 278 -33.84 -25.57 8.94
C LYS A 278 -33.74 -27.05 8.54
N ARG A 279 -33.05 -27.37 7.43
CA ARG A 279 -32.81 -28.74 6.97
C ARG A 279 -31.67 -29.44 7.71
N ALA A 280 -30.73 -28.68 8.28
CA ALA A 280 -29.58 -29.20 9.04
C ALA A 280 -30.04 -29.97 10.30
N GLY A 281 -29.90 -31.29 10.27
CA GLY A 281 -30.34 -32.18 11.34
C GLY A 281 -29.23 -32.48 12.34
N THR A 282 -27.99 -32.55 11.86
CA THR A 282 -26.81 -32.87 12.68
C THR A 282 -26.08 -31.62 13.16
N ASP A 283 -25.32 -31.76 14.23
CA ASP A 283 -24.47 -30.67 14.75
C ASP A 283 -23.43 -30.21 13.72
N ASN A 284 -22.85 -31.13 12.95
CA ASN A 284 -21.91 -30.78 11.88
C ASN A 284 -22.57 -29.93 10.77
N GLU A 285 -23.79 -30.30 10.33
CA GLU A 285 -24.53 -29.52 9.34
C GLU A 285 -24.91 -28.13 9.88
N LYS A 286 -25.35 -28.04 11.14
CA LYS A 286 -25.69 -26.74 11.74
C LYS A 286 -24.46 -25.85 11.85
N ASN A 287 -23.33 -26.41 12.28
CA ASN A 287 -22.07 -25.69 12.40
C ASN A 287 -21.59 -25.18 11.03
N MET A 288 -21.69 -25.99 9.99
CA MET A 288 -21.35 -25.58 8.63
C MET A 288 -22.29 -24.51 8.07
N ALA A 289 -23.59 -24.60 8.37
CA ALA A 289 -24.55 -23.57 7.96
C ALA A 289 -24.21 -22.21 8.59
N TYR A 290 -23.79 -22.21 9.87
CA TYR A 290 -23.31 -20.98 10.52
C TYR A 290 -22.00 -20.47 9.92
N PHE A 291 -21.06 -21.37 9.57
CA PHE A 291 -19.83 -20.97 8.85
C PHE A 291 -20.14 -20.24 7.54
N LEU A 292 -21.05 -20.77 6.71
CA LEU A 292 -21.46 -20.13 5.46
C LEU A 292 -22.08 -18.74 5.68
N LEU A 293 -22.89 -18.59 6.73
CA LEU A 293 -23.49 -17.31 7.09
C LEU A 293 -22.42 -16.31 7.56
N GLY A 294 -21.49 -16.75 8.40
CA GLY A 294 -20.39 -15.92 8.90
C GLY A 294 -19.42 -15.50 7.80
N TYR A 295 -19.18 -16.35 6.81
CA TYR A 295 -18.31 -16.05 5.68
C TYR A 295 -18.88 -14.97 4.75
N GLU A 296 -20.18 -15.00 4.45
CA GLU A 296 -20.83 -14.02 3.55
C GLU A 296 -21.12 -12.66 4.23
N ASP A 297 -21.42 -12.63 5.54
CA ASP A 297 -21.66 -11.40 6.31
C ASP A 297 -20.50 -11.13 7.32
N PHE A 298 -19.28 -11.01 6.79
CA PHE A 298 -18.05 -10.92 7.59
C PHE A 298 -17.77 -9.50 8.13
N THR A 299 -18.77 -8.81 8.70
CA THR A 299 -18.59 -7.46 9.30
C THR A 299 -18.29 -7.55 10.81
N ASN A 300 -19.01 -8.41 11.53
CA ASN A 300 -18.72 -8.75 12.92
C ASN A 300 -18.85 -10.27 13.07
N PRO A 301 -17.73 -11.03 13.05
CA PRO A 301 -17.77 -12.48 13.04
C PRO A 301 -18.14 -13.09 14.41
N ILE A 302 -17.98 -12.35 15.51
CA ILE A 302 -18.10 -12.86 16.88
C ILE A 302 -19.47 -13.51 17.18
N PRO A 303 -20.63 -12.89 16.87
CA PRO A 303 -21.93 -13.50 17.15
C PRO A 303 -22.17 -14.84 16.43
N ILE A 304 -21.60 -15.02 15.24
CA ILE A 304 -21.68 -16.30 14.50
C ILE A 304 -20.70 -17.32 15.08
N MET A 305 -19.47 -16.88 15.40
CA MET A 305 -18.48 -17.73 16.07
C MET A 305 -18.99 -18.27 17.41
N GLU A 306 -19.75 -17.49 18.18
CA GLU A 306 -20.41 -17.95 19.42
C GLU A 306 -21.42 -19.08 19.18
N LYS A 307 -22.19 -19.02 18.08
CA LYS A 307 -23.11 -20.11 17.70
C LYS A 307 -22.34 -21.36 17.30
N MET A 308 -21.23 -21.21 16.57
CA MET A 308 -20.37 -22.32 16.17
C MET A 308 -19.67 -22.97 17.38
N TYR A 309 -19.15 -22.15 18.29
CA TYR A 309 -18.55 -22.57 19.55
C TYR A 309 -19.51 -23.40 20.41
N ALA A 310 -20.78 -22.99 20.50
CA ALA A 310 -21.79 -23.73 21.25
C ALA A 310 -22.07 -25.14 20.69
N ILE A 311 -21.78 -25.37 19.40
CA ILE A 311 -21.95 -26.66 18.74
C ILE A 311 -20.67 -27.50 18.84
N ASN A 312 -19.56 -26.97 18.35
CA ASN A 312 -18.27 -27.66 18.39
C ASN A 312 -17.11 -26.65 18.53
N PRO A 313 -16.60 -26.43 19.76
CA PRO A 313 -15.51 -25.49 20.02
C PRO A 313 -14.15 -25.94 19.45
N ASP A 314 -14.01 -27.21 19.07
CA ASP A 314 -12.79 -27.79 18.49
C ASP A 314 -12.88 -27.90 16.95
N SER A 315 -13.94 -27.33 16.34
CA SER A 315 -14.14 -27.42 14.89
C SER A 315 -13.13 -26.60 14.10
N GLU A 316 -12.62 -27.17 13.01
CA GLU A 316 -11.63 -26.51 12.17
C GLU A 316 -12.19 -25.26 11.47
N ILE A 317 -13.45 -25.29 11.05
CA ILE A 317 -14.16 -24.14 10.47
C ILE A 317 -14.31 -22.97 11.45
N LEU A 318 -14.29 -23.21 12.76
CA LEU A 318 -14.26 -22.13 13.75
C LEU A 318 -12.88 -21.45 13.78
N LYS A 319 -11.79 -22.21 13.59
CA LYS A 319 -10.43 -21.66 13.44
C LYS A 319 -10.29 -20.87 12.14
N VAL A 320 -10.94 -21.30 11.06
CA VAL A 320 -11.04 -20.50 9.81
C VAL A 320 -11.68 -19.15 10.08
N MET A 321 -12.78 -19.09 10.84
CA MET A 321 -13.40 -17.81 11.23
C MET A 321 -12.48 -16.97 12.11
N ALA A 322 -11.80 -17.59 13.09
CA ALA A 322 -10.86 -16.89 13.97
C ALA A 322 -9.69 -16.29 13.20
N VAL A 323 -9.08 -17.03 12.28
CA VAL A 323 -7.92 -16.54 11.53
C VAL A 323 -8.29 -15.43 10.56
N ARG A 324 -9.47 -15.51 9.92
CA ARG A 324 -10.01 -14.38 9.14
C ARG A 324 -10.22 -13.15 10.02
N SER A 325 -10.67 -13.35 11.25
CA SER A 325 -10.95 -12.25 12.20
C SER A 325 -9.66 -11.57 12.66
N ILE A 326 -8.60 -12.37 12.90
CA ILE A 326 -7.26 -11.86 13.18
C ILE A 326 -6.73 -11.06 11.99
N ASN A 327 -6.84 -11.60 10.77
CA ASN A 327 -6.34 -10.93 9.57
C ASN A 327 -7.00 -9.57 9.32
N GLU A 328 -8.32 -9.48 9.55
CA GLU A 328 -9.05 -8.21 9.46
C GLU A 328 -8.60 -7.20 10.55
N LEU A 329 -8.22 -7.65 11.75
CA LEU A 329 -7.58 -6.78 12.75
C LEU A 329 -6.18 -6.34 12.31
N GLU A 330 -5.38 -7.21 11.68
CA GLU A 330 -4.05 -6.83 11.16
C GLU A 330 -4.12 -5.67 10.17
N ARG A 331 -5.19 -5.59 9.36
CA ARG A 331 -5.39 -4.49 8.40
C ARG A 331 -5.52 -3.12 9.05
N THR A 332 -5.98 -3.06 10.31
CA THR A 332 -6.16 -1.81 11.05
C THR A 332 -5.02 -1.52 12.02
N TYR A 333 -4.39 -2.57 12.57
CA TYR A 333 -3.28 -2.44 13.53
C TYR A 333 -1.89 -2.42 12.88
N LEU A 334 -1.74 -3.03 11.71
CA LEU A 334 -0.46 -3.26 11.04
C LEU A 334 -0.47 -2.77 9.58
N PRO A 335 -0.91 -1.54 9.27
CA PRO A 335 -0.87 -1.04 7.91
C PRO A 335 0.58 -0.92 7.42
N THR A 336 0.81 -1.11 6.12
CA THR A 336 2.15 -0.90 5.52
C THR A 336 2.53 0.58 5.44
N TYR A 337 1.55 1.46 5.63
CA TYR A 337 1.72 2.90 5.67
C TYR A 337 0.86 3.54 6.78
N TYR A 338 1.50 4.34 7.62
CA TYR A 338 0.82 5.13 8.65
C TYR A 338 0.57 6.54 8.12
N TYR A 339 -0.67 6.85 7.77
CA TYR A 339 -1.06 8.18 7.29
C TYR A 339 -0.97 9.21 8.42
N THR A 340 -0.41 10.38 8.10
CA THR A 340 -0.40 11.54 9.00
C THR A 340 -1.80 12.14 8.99
N SER A 341 -2.43 12.25 10.16
CA SER A 341 -3.79 12.77 10.33
C SER A 341 -3.85 14.29 10.11
N ASP A 342 -3.61 14.74 8.88
CA ASP A 342 -3.86 16.13 8.48
C ASP A 342 -5.23 16.28 7.79
N ASP A 343 -5.95 15.18 7.55
CA ASP A 343 -7.30 15.15 6.94
C ASP A 343 -8.44 14.99 7.96
N THR A 344 -8.15 15.01 9.27
CA THR A 344 -9.18 14.96 10.30
C THR A 344 -9.34 16.32 10.95
N ASP A 345 -10.53 16.89 10.79
CA ASP A 345 -11.11 17.98 11.58
C ASP A 345 -10.43 18.14 12.94
N HIS A 346 -9.95 19.34 13.22
CA HIS A 346 -9.73 19.79 14.58
C HIS A 346 -11.06 19.74 15.35
N THR A 347 -11.43 18.57 15.87
CA THR A 347 -12.33 18.47 17.01
C THR A 347 -11.56 19.00 18.21
N THR A 348 -11.50 20.32 18.27
CA THR A 348 -11.34 21.05 19.53
C THR A 348 -12.31 20.41 20.51
N ALA A 349 -11.78 19.88 21.60
CA ALA A 349 -12.58 19.44 22.73
C ALA A 349 -13.40 20.64 23.22
N GLN A 350 -14.62 20.79 22.68
CA GLN A 350 -15.62 21.67 23.26
C GLN A 350 -15.98 21.08 24.61
N LYS A 351 -15.53 21.78 25.65
CA LYS A 351 -16.17 21.72 26.96
C LYS A 351 -17.62 22.13 26.78
N ASP A 352 -18.51 21.17 26.62
CA ASP A 352 -19.94 21.45 26.62
C ASP A 352 -20.40 21.94 27.99
N SER A 353 -20.75 23.23 28.00
CA SER A 353 -21.50 23.86 29.06
C SER A 353 -22.92 23.29 29.08
N LYS A 354 -23.26 22.68 30.22
CA LYS A 354 -24.60 22.35 30.75
C LYS A 354 -25.78 22.98 30.00
N THR A 355 -26.70 22.13 29.54
CA THR A 355 -28.15 22.36 29.69
C THR A 355 -28.88 21.01 29.83
N SER A 356 -29.83 21.00 30.75
CA SER A 356 -30.62 19.90 31.31
C SER A 356 -31.82 19.50 30.44
N ASP A 357 -32.11 18.20 30.28
CA ASP A 357 -33.25 17.47 30.89
C ASP A 357 -33.31 15.98 30.46
N PRO A 358 -34.13 15.07 31.06
CA PRO A 358 -33.65 13.78 31.54
C PRO A 358 -34.38 12.54 30.96
N GLN A 359 -33.87 11.37 31.35
CA GLN A 359 -34.43 10.00 31.28
C GLN A 359 -34.00 9.10 30.12
N ALA A 360 -33.03 8.22 30.39
CA ALA A 360 -33.28 6.77 30.52
C ALA A 360 -32.09 6.11 31.24
N LYS A 361 -32.37 5.37 32.32
CA LYS A 361 -31.40 4.69 33.18
C LYS A 361 -30.88 3.41 32.53
N SER A 362 -29.57 3.21 32.56
CA SER A 362 -28.91 1.91 32.51
C SER A 362 -27.79 1.96 33.55
N GLU A 363 -27.84 1.03 34.51
CA GLU A 363 -26.94 0.95 35.66
C GLU A 363 -25.55 0.44 35.22
N THR A 364 -24.54 1.29 35.34
CA THR A 364 -23.12 0.92 35.33
C THR A 364 -22.58 0.93 36.75
N THR A 365 -22.04 -0.20 37.18
CA THR A 365 -21.27 -0.36 38.42
C THR A 365 -19.95 0.42 38.29
N GLU A 366 -19.80 1.49 39.06
CA GLU A 366 -18.61 2.36 39.09
C GLU A 366 -17.34 1.62 39.56
N ALA A 367 -16.28 1.65 38.75
CA ALA A 367 -14.91 1.45 39.20
C ALA A 367 -14.34 2.79 39.67
N LYS A 368 -13.98 2.88 40.97
CA LYS A 368 -13.38 4.08 41.57
C LYS A 368 -12.03 4.44 40.91
N PRO A 369 -11.75 5.72 40.61
CA PRO A 369 -10.42 6.15 40.21
C PRO A 369 -9.46 6.11 41.41
N LYS A 370 -8.25 5.56 41.21
CA LYS A 370 -7.16 5.65 42.20
C LYS A 370 -6.71 7.11 42.30
N GLU A 371 -7.17 7.83 43.33
CA GLU A 371 -6.57 9.12 43.67
C GLU A 371 -5.12 8.92 44.15
N LEU A 372 -4.20 9.67 43.55
CA LEU A 372 -2.80 9.75 43.97
C LEU A 372 -2.70 10.09 45.46
N SER A 373 -1.92 9.29 46.19
CA SER A 373 -1.69 9.44 47.63
C SER A 373 -1.14 10.84 47.96
N PHE A 374 -1.54 11.39 49.10
CA PHE A 374 -1.02 12.65 49.65
C PHE A 374 0.52 12.68 49.68
N TRP A 375 1.17 11.53 49.91
CA TRP A 375 2.61 11.38 49.84
C TRP A 375 3.20 11.53 48.43
N GLN A 376 2.50 11.05 47.39
CA GLN A 376 2.94 11.22 45.99
C GLN A 376 2.83 12.68 45.53
N LYS A 377 1.86 13.44 46.05
CA LYS A 377 1.72 14.88 45.82
C LYS A 377 2.83 15.66 46.55
N ILE A 378 3.17 15.27 47.79
CA ILE A 378 4.28 15.85 48.57
C ILE A 378 5.64 15.60 47.90
N VAL A 379 5.92 14.36 47.45
CA VAL A 379 7.18 14.03 46.77
C VAL A 379 7.35 14.84 45.48
N ARG A 380 6.28 15.01 44.68
CA ARG A 380 6.31 15.87 43.49
C ARG A 380 6.51 17.35 43.81
N PHE A 381 5.93 17.85 44.91
CA PHE A 381 6.14 19.23 45.36
C PHE A 381 7.60 19.49 45.77
N PHE A 382 8.22 18.60 46.56
CA PHE A 382 9.61 18.78 47.00
C PHE A 382 10.65 18.52 45.90
N LYS A 383 10.38 17.62 44.93
CA LYS A 383 11.26 17.39 43.77
C LYS A 383 11.32 18.61 42.84
N ASN A 384 10.22 19.35 42.72
CA ASN A 384 10.16 20.60 41.95
C ASN A 384 10.69 21.82 42.72
N LEU A 385 10.70 21.80 44.06
CA LEU A 385 11.12 22.94 44.88
C LEU A 385 12.62 22.97 45.20
N PHE A 386 13.33 21.83 45.17
CA PHE A 386 14.74 21.75 45.60
C PHE A 386 15.70 20.97 44.65
N GLY A 387 15.25 20.57 43.46
CA GLY A 387 16.08 19.87 42.47
C GLY A 387 17.04 20.78 41.70
N GLY A 388 17.91 21.51 42.41
CA GLY A 388 18.93 22.37 41.82
C GLY A 388 20.28 22.19 42.49
N SER A 389 21.13 21.30 41.96
CA SER A 389 22.58 21.39 42.12
C SER A 389 23.31 20.65 41.01
N LYS A 390 24.17 21.39 40.33
CA LYS A 390 25.06 20.97 39.23
C LYS A 390 25.94 19.78 39.61
N SER A 391 26.09 18.84 38.68
CA SER A 391 27.33 18.08 38.49
C SER A 391 27.66 18.00 37.00
N GLU A 392 28.92 18.32 36.73
CA GLU A 392 29.75 18.31 35.51
C GLU A 392 29.16 17.83 34.18
N LYS A 393 29.30 18.73 33.18
CA LYS A 393 29.07 18.48 31.76
C LYS A 393 30.15 17.57 31.19
N THR A 394 29.78 16.34 30.83
CA THR A 394 30.35 15.64 29.68
C THR A 394 29.49 15.95 28.46
N ALA A 395 30.16 16.26 27.36
CA ALA A 395 29.53 16.59 26.09
C ALA A 395 29.08 15.31 25.38
N ASP A 396 27.82 14.92 25.56
CA ASP A 396 27.03 14.22 24.55
C ASP A 396 25.58 14.68 24.72
N GLY A 397 25.11 15.47 23.75
CA GLY A 397 23.81 16.10 23.77
C GLY A 397 22.73 15.17 23.22
N THR A 398 22.22 14.28 24.04
CA THR A 398 20.83 13.81 23.96
C THR A 398 20.24 13.97 25.36
N SER A 399 19.10 14.64 25.50
CA SER A 399 18.33 14.50 26.73
C SER A 399 17.94 13.02 26.83
N ASP A 400 18.46 12.29 27.80
CA ASP A 400 18.13 10.86 27.98
C ASP A 400 16.61 10.73 28.21
N GLN A 401 15.88 10.47 27.13
CA GLN A 401 14.47 10.09 27.18
C GLN A 401 14.38 8.78 27.95
N SER A 402 13.50 8.72 28.94
CA SER A 402 13.28 7.49 29.71
C SER A 402 12.56 6.43 28.87
N ASP A 403 12.77 5.15 29.18
CA ASP A 403 12.05 4.05 28.52
C ASP A 403 10.53 4.23 28.58
N ASP A 404 9.99 4.66 29.73
CA ASP A 404 8.54 4.94 29.88
C ASP A 404 8.04 5.98 28.87
N GLU A 405 8.82 7.03 28.60
CA GLU A 405 8.47 8.07 27.63
C GLU A 405 8.42 7.52 26.19
N LEU A 406 9.34 6.60 25.86
CA LEU A 406 9.39 5.96 24.55
C LEU A 406 8.27 4.92 24.39
N LEU A 407 7.95 4.15 25.44
CA LEU A 407 6.90 3.14 25.45
C LEU A 407 5.50 3.76 25.31
N ASP A 408 5.24 4.86 26.01
CA ASP A 408 3.96 5.56 26.06
C ASP A 408 3.80 6.60 24.94
N ASN A 409 4.78 6.71 24.04
CA ASN A 409 4.74 7.66 22.94
C ASN A 409 3.55 7.34 21.99
N PRO A 410 2.67 8.32 21.69
CA PRO A 410 1.50 8.09 20.83
C PRO A 410 1.87 7.72 19.39
N ASP A 411 3.06 8.12 18.91
CA ASP A 411 3.56 7.82 17.57
C ASP A 411 4.35 6.49 17.51
N ARG A 412 4.33 5.69 18.60
CA ARG A 412 4.97 4.37 18.67
C ARG A 412 4.11 3.31 17.99
N ILE A 413 4.61 2.79 16.86
CA ILE A 413 3.96 1.71 16.11
C ILE A 413 4.23 0.32 16.73
N PRO A 414 3.31 -0.65 16.55
CA PRO A 414 2.00 -0.53 15.91
C PRO A 414 0.94 0.12 16.81
N PHE A 415 -0.14 0.64 16.23
CA PHE A 415 -1.32 1.12 16.95
C PHE A 415 -2.56 0.99 16.05
N HIS A 416 -3.74 0.97 16.67
CA HIS A 416 -5.00 0.93 15.93
C HIS A 416 -5.15 2.20 15.08
N SER A 417 -5.11 2.05 13.76
CA SER A 417 -5.46 3.10 12.81
C SER A 417 -6.87 2.84 12.28
N LYS A 418 -7.73 3.87 12.26
CA LYS A 418 -8.95 3.79 11.46
C LYS A 418 -8.49 3.76 10.01
N ASN A 419 -8.84 2.72 9.26
CA ASN A 419 -8.47 2.62 7.87
C ASN A 419 -9.06 3.83 7.12
N GLN A 420 -8.21 4.73 6.64
CA GLN A 420 -8.61 5.93 5.88
C GLN A 420 -8.61 5.65 4.37
N ASN A 421 -8.56 4.39 3.95
CA ASN A 421 -8.59 4.06 2.54
C ASN A 421 -9.89 4.50 1.90
N TYR A 422 -9.78 5.51 1.03
CA TYR A 422 -10.84 6.12 0.23
C TYR A 422 -11.79 5.13 -0.47
N TRP A 423 -11.34 3.88 -0.73
CA TRP A 423 -12.07 2.86 -1.47
C TRP A 423 -13.07 2.05 -0.63
N TYR A 424 -12.85 1.97 0.67
CA TYR A 424 -13.70 1.20 1.59
C TYR A 424 -14.47 2.18 2.44
N GLY A 425 -15.68 2.54 1.99
CA GLY A 425 -16.50 3.57 2.64
C GLY A 425 -16.49 3.45 4.17
N ASP A 426 -16.37 4.62 4.84
CA ASP A 426 -16.04 4.89 6.25
C ASP A 426 -16.79 4.10 7.35
N ASN A 427 -17.69 3.17 7.03
CA ASN A 427 -18.75 2.71 7.93
C ASN A 427 -18.78 1.19 8.23
N LYS A 428 -17.74 0.39 7.91
CA LYS A 428 -17.85 -1.08 8.09
C LYS A 428 -16.83 -1.78 8.99
N GLN A 429 -15.68 -1.21 9.31
CA GLN A 429 -14.70 -1.91 10.15
C GLN A 429 -14.92 -1.61 11.64
N ILE A 430 -15.30 -2.65 12.40
CA ILE A 430 -15.51 -2.60 13.84
C ILE A 430 -14.23 -3.14 14.50
N ASP A 431 -13.63 -2.36 15.40
CA ASP A 431 -12.59 -2.88 16.29
C ASP A 431 -13.22 -3.84 17.31
N TYR A 432 -13.09 -5.14 17.03
CA TYR A 432 -13.56 -6.22 17.91
C TYR A 432 -12.42 -6.93 18.63
N LEU A 433 -11.22 -6.34 18.74
CA LEU A 433 -10.04 -6.98 19.34
C LEU A 433 -10.32 -7.54 20.75
N ASN A 434 -10.98 -6.74 21.60
CA ASN A 434 -11.32 -7.16 22.97
C ASN A 434 -12.37 -8.28 23.01
N ASP A 435 -13.29 -8.33 22.05
CA ASP A 435 -14.32 -9.37 22.02
C ASP A 435 -13.76 -10.68 21.45
N LEU A 436 -12.86 -10.60 20.47
CA LEU A 436 -12.14 -11.76 19.93
C LEU A 436 -11.17 -12.36 20.95
N GLU A 437 -10.49 -11.55 21.75
CA GLU A 437 -9.63 -12.02 22.85
C GLU A 437 -10.47 -12.80 23.88
N LYS A 438 -11.58 -12.22 24.39
CA LYS A 438 -12.49 -12.93 25.32
C LYS A 438 -13.03 -14.23 24.72
N PHE A 439 -13.40 -14.22 23.45
CA PHE A 439 -13.86 -15.41 22.74
C PHE A 439 -12.76 -16.48 22.70
N THR A 440 -11.53 -16.06 22.39
CA THR A 440 -10.34 -16.93 22.28
C THR A 440 -9.94 -17.52 23.63
N GLU A 441 -9.91 -16.72 24.69
CA GLU A 441 -9.65 -17.16 26.07
C GLU A 441 -10.65 -18.24 26.50
N LYS A 442 -11.95 -18.01 26.28
CA LYS A 442 -13.02 -19.00 26.55
C LYS A 442 -12.91 -20.25 25.68
N THR A 443 -12.40 -20.13 24.46
CA THR A 443 -12.29 -21.25 23.53
C THR A 443 -11.09 -22.13 23.83
N LYS A 444 -9.96 -21.52 24.20
CA LYS A 444 -8.76 -22.18 24.74
C LYS A 444 -9.07 -23.11 25.90
N GLU A 445 -10.03 -22.79 26.78
CA GLU A 445 -10.42 -23.67 27.91
C GLU A 445 -11.14 -24.96 27.49
N LYS A 446 -11.76 -25.00 26.31
CA LYS A 446 -12.56 -26.15 25.85
C LYS A 446 -11.97 -26.90 24.66
N SER A 447 -11.23 -26.20 23.80
CA SER A 447 -10.54 -26.79 22.67
C SER A 447 -9.28 -27.51 23.14
N LYS A 448 -8.93 -28.61 22.47
CA LYS A 448 -7.68 -29.34 22.73
C LYS A 448 -6.54 -28.90 21.82
N ASP A 449 -6.85 -28.09 20.82
CA ASP A 449 -5.89 -27.61 19.84
C ASP A 449 -5.10 -26.40 20.36
N GLU A 450 -3.76 -26.46 20.24
CA GLU A 450 -2.84 -25.39 20.62
C GLU A 450 -3.04 -24.12 19.78
N TYR A 451 -3.71 -24.20 18.63
CA TYR A 451 -4.09 -23.04 17.80
C TYR A 451 -4.64 -21.87 18.63
N TRP A 452 -5.53 -22.14 19.58
CA TRP A 452 -6.18 -21.08 20.37
C TRP A 452 -5.23 -20.39 21.35
N GLN A 453 -4.19 -21.09 21.82
CA GLN A 453 -3.15 -20.47 22.66
C GLN A 453 -2.25 -19.56 21.80
N ILE A 454 -1.95 -19.98 20.56
CA ILE A 454 -1.18 -19.17 19.60
C ILE A 454 -1.98 -17.92 19.21
N ALA A 455 -3.26 -18.08 18.89
CA ALA A 455 -4.16 -16.97 18.60
C ALA A 455 -4.28 -16.00 19.79
N ASP A 456 -4.43 -16.53 21.02
CA ASP A 456 -4.50 -15.72 22.23
C ASP A 456 -3.24 -14.86 22.41
N ALA A 457 -2.06 -15.49 22.35
CA ALA A 457 -0.78 -14.78 22.42
C ALA A 457 -0.66 -13.68 21.35
N TYR A 458 -1.23 -13.89 20.16
CA TYR A 458 -1.20 -12.89 19.09
C TYR A 458 -2.12 -11.71 19.35
N LEU A 459 -3.31 -11.95 19.90
CA LEU A 459 -4.22 -10.89 20.32
C LEU A 459 -3.62 -10.07 21.46
N LYS A 460 -2.90 -10.69 22.41
CA LYS A 460 -2.10 -9.98 23.43
C LYS A 460 -1.02 -9.10 22.80
N PHE A 461 -0.32 -9.59 21.77
CA PHE A 461 0.65 -8.79 21.00
C PHE A 461 0.00 -7.55 20.36
N LEU A 462 -1.16 -7.70 19.68
CA LEU A 462 -1.89 -6.56 19.10
C LEU A 462 -2.35 -5.54 20.16
N LYS A 463 -2.66 -6.01 21.37
CA LYS A 463 -2.99 -5.17 22.55
C LYS A 463 -1.77 -4.55 23.24
N LYS A 464 -0.56 -4.78 22.72
CA LYS A 464 0.73 -4.36 23.31
C LYS A 464 1.08 -5.04 24.64
N ASP A 465 0.40 -6.14 25.00
CA ASP A 465 0.77 -6.99 26.15
C ASP A 465 1.78 -8.06 25.73
N TYR A 466 2.99 -7.60 25.39
CA TYR A 466 4.07 -8.48 24.92
C TYR A 466 4.55 -9.47 25.98
N LYS A 467 4.37 -9.12 27.26
CA LYS A 467 4.76 -9.97 28.38
C LYS A 467 3.82 -11.17 28.48
N GLU A 468 2.52 -10.94 28.57
CA GLU A 468 1.53 -12.04 28.63
C GLU A 468 1.59 -12.89 27.34
N SER A 469 1.76 -12.25 26.17
CA SER A 469 2.00 -12.95 24.90
C SER A 469 3.19 -13.92 24.99
N THR A 470 4.32 -13.46 25.52
CA THR A 470 5.54 -14.28 25.64
C THR A 470 5.35 -15.44 26.62
N GLU A 471 4.73 -15.20 27.77
CA GLU A 471 4.43 -16.23 28.78
C GLU A 471 3.54 -17.34 28.17
N ILE A 472 2.50 -16.97 27.41
CA ILE A 472 1.66 -17.96 26.71
C ILE A 472 2.49 -18.77 25.69
N LEU A 473 3.33 -18.13 24.88
CA LEU A 473 4.14 -18.80 23.85
C LEU A 473 5.20 -19.75 24.42
N GLU A 474 5.67 -19.53 25.65
CA GLU A 474 6.61 -20.41 26.34
C GLU A 474 5.95 -21.68 26.87
N ASP A 475 4.67 -21.60 27.24
CA ASP A 475 3.90 -22.71 27.78
C ASP A 475 3.36 -23.69 26.72
N ILE A 476 3.30 -23.26 25.44
CA ILE A 476 2.79 -24.09 24.34
C ILE A 476 3.76 -25.24 24.02
N LYS A 477 3.22 -26.47 23.99
CA LYS A 477 3.95 -27.68 23.61
C LYS A 477 3.30 -28.28 22.37
N THR A 478 3.98 -28.20 21.23
CA THR A 478 3.46 -28.75 19.97
C THR A 478 4.57 -29.36 19.13
N THR A 479 4.19 -30.31 18.26
CA THR A 479 5.06 -30.90 17.22
C THR A 479 4.63 -30.48 15.82
N ASN A 480 3.58 -29.66 15.69
CA ASN A 480 3.11 -29.16 14.40
C ASN A 480 4.14 -28.15 13.84
N PRO A 481 4.76 -28.41 12.67
CA PRO A 481 5.79 -27.53 12.12
C PRO A 481 5.28 -26.12 11.80
N GLU A 482 4.02 -25.96 11.39
CA GLU A 482 3.46 -24.64 11.08
C GLU A 482 3.23 -23.83 12.36
N TYR A 483 2.83 -24.49 13.46
CA TYR A 483 2.70 -23.85 14.78
C TYR A 483 4.05 -23.46 15.35
N LEU A 484 5.07 -24.32 15.19
CA LEU A 484 6.44 -24.00 15.62
C LEU A 484 7.00 -22.79 14.89
N GLU A 485 6.73 -22.65 13.58
CA GLU A 485 7.16 -21.50 12.80
C GLU A 485 6.43 -20.21 13.22
N GLU A 486 5.12 -20.28 13.44
CA GLU A 486 4.34 -19.14 13.95
C GLU A 486 4.82 -18.71 15.35
N ILE A 487 5.01 -19.66 16.27
CA ILE A 487 5.53 -19.38 17.61
C ILE A 487 6.94 -18.77 17.55
N LYS A 488 7.82 -19.29 16.68
CA LYS A 488 9.16 -18.72 16.46
C LYS A 488 9.05 -17.26 16.03
N ARG A 489 8.20 -16.97 15.04
CA ARG A 489 7.97 -15.61 14.52
C ARG A 489 7.43 -14.67 15.60
N MET A 490 6.42 -15.10 16.36
CA MET A 490 5.82 -14.30 17.42
C MET A 490 6.80 -13.98 18.55
N LYS A 491 7.71 -14.91 18.90
CA LYS A 491 8.78 -14.63 19.88
C LYS A 491 9.72 -13.52 19.40
N VAL A 492 10.08 -13.52 18.12
CA VAL A 492 10.88 -12.44 17.50
C VAL A 492 10.10 -11.12 17.53
N LEU A 493 8.82 -11.14 17.18
CA LEU A 493 7.95 -9.96 17.23
C LEU A 493 7.86 -9.39 18.65
N ASN A 494 7.64 -10.22 19.66
CA ASN A 494 7.56 -9.78 21.05
C ASN A 494 8.88 -9.16 21.53
N ASP A 495 10.02 -9.79 21.22
CA ASP A 495 11.34 -9.25 21.62
C ASP A 495 11.59 -7.86 21.01
N ILE A 496 11.41 -7.72 19.69
CA ILE A 496 11.77 -6.49 18.98
C ILE A 496 10.75 -5.37 19.16
N VAL A 497 9.46 -5.68 19.11
CA VAL A 497 8.42 -4.65 19.17
C VAL A 497 8.27 -4.11 20.59
N SER A 498 8.50 -4.94 21.62
CA SER A 498 8.44 -4.52 23.02
C SER A 498 9.59 -3.60 23.42
N GLN A 499 10.73 -3.66 22.70
CA GLN A 499 11.91 -2.87 23.00
C GLN A 499 11.60 -1.35 22.96
N PRO A 500 11.90 -0.61 24.05
CA PRO A 500 11.68 0.84 24.11
C PRO A 500 12.69 1.61 23.25
N LYS A 501 13.97 1.27 23.41
CA LYS A 501 15.12 1.95 22.81
C LYS A 501 16.01 0.95 22.10
N ILE A 502 16.43 1.28 20.87
CA ILE A 502 17.41 0.52 20.11
C ILE A 502 18.79 1.07 20.43
N THR A 503 19.57 0.32 21.22
CA THR A 503 20.96 0.64 21.57
C THR A 503 21.94 -0.18 20.75
N SER A 504 23.24 0.14 20.83
CA SER A 504 24.27 -0.67 20.17
C SER A 504 24.35 -2.12 20.70
N GLU A 505 24.05 -2.34 21.98
CA GLU A 505 23.93 -3.67 22.56
C GLU A 505 22.76 -4.44 21.95
N TYR A 506 21.60 -3.77 21.79
CA TYR A 506 20.42 -4.37 21.17
C TYR A 506 20.64 -4.63 19.67
N GLU A 507 21.30 -3.73 18.94
CA GLU A 507 21.72 -3.95 17.55
C GLU A 507 22.60 -5.21 17.40
N ASN A 508 23.52 -5.45 18.35
CA ASN A 508 24.33 -6.68 18.36
C ASN A 508 23.48 -7.93 18.67
N HIS A 509 22.48 -7.81 19.55
CA HIS A 509 21.50 -8.87 19.81
C HIS A 509 20.74 -9.25 18.54
N LEU A 510 20.22 -8.27 17.79
CA LEU A 510 19.52 -8.49 16.51
C LEU A 510 20.38 -9.25 15.50
N MET A 511 21.66 -8.88 15.37
CA MET A 511 22.58 -9.54 14.43
C MET A 511 23.00 -10.94 14.85
N LYS A 512 22.97 -11.22 16.15
CA LYS A 512 23.35 -12.53 16.70
C LYS A 512 22.19 -13.52 16.65
N ASP A 513 21.02 -13.08 17.09
CA ASP A 513 19.90 -13.97 17.36
C ASP A 513 18.87 -13.98 16.20
N TYR A 514 18.78 -12.89 15.41
CA TYR A 514 17.80 -12.73 14.33
C TYR A 514 18.37 -12.24 12.97
N PRO A 515 19.58 -12.65 12.54
CA PRO A 515 20.19 -12.13 11.31
C PRO A 515 19.33 -12.40 10.06
N GLU A 516 18.49 -13.44 10.06
CA GLU A 516 17.67 -13.81 8.90
C GLU A 516 16.58 -12.80 8.53
N TYR A 517 16.20 -11.90 9.44
CA TYR A 517 15.17 -10.87 9.20
C TYR A 517 15.75 -9.56 8.65
N PHE A 518 17.07 -9.37 8.74
CA PHE A 518 17.71 -8.10 8.37
C PHE A 518 18.71 -8.26 7.24
N ILE A 519 19.45 -9.37 7.20
CA ILE A 519 20.43 -9.61 6.13
C ILE A 519 19.68 -10.09 4.88
N GLU A 520 19.65 -9.24 3.85
CA GLU A 520 19.13 -9.60 2.53
C GLU A 520 19.77 -10.88 2.01
N LYS A 521 18.95 -11.88 1.71
CA LYS A 521 19.38 -13.12 1.04
C LYS A 521 19.34 -12.90 -0.47
N GLU A 522 20.34 -13.39 -1.19
CA GLU A 522 20.27 -13.44 -2.65
C GLU A 522 19.01 -14.21 -3.07
N VAL A 523 18.05 -13.50 -3.67
CA VAL A 523 16.87 -14.12 -4.23
C VAL A 523 17.30 -14.88 -5.48
N LYS A 524 17.43 -16.20 -5.35
CA LYS A 524 17.40 -17.07 -6.53
C LYS A 524 15.99 -16.93 -7.07
N THR A 525 15.85 -16.30 -8.24
CA THR A 525 14.58 -16.17 -8.95
C THR A 525 14.01 -17.56 -9.18
N ASP A 526 13.09 -17.99 -8.32
CA ASP A 526 12.23 -19.11 -8.65
C ASP A 526 11.28 -18.60 -9.73
N SER A 527 11.08 -19.39 -10.78
CA SER A 527 10.34 -19.01 -12.00
C SER A 527 8.84 -18.76 -11.78
N THR A 528 8.42 -18.55 -10.54
CA THR A 528 7.03 -18.34 -10.10
C THR A 528 6.73 -16.92 -9.63
N ASN A 529 7.71 -16.00 -9.61
CA ASN A 529 7.41 -14.57 -9.44
C ASN A 529 6.55 -14.14 -10.64
N SER A 530 5.25 -14.00 -10.39
CA SER A 530 4.29 -13.60 -11.40
C SER A 530 4.49 -12.12 -11.75
N ASP A 531 4.12 -11.72 -12.97
CA ASP A 531 4.12 -10.29 -13.37
C ASP A 531 3.33 -9.38 -12.42
N TYR A 532 2.49 -9.96 -11.55
CA TYR A 532 1.70 -9.29 -10.51
C TYR A 532 2.57 -8.67 -9.40
N ASP A 533 3.58 -9.39 -8.89
CA ASP A 533 4.48 -8.91 -7.83
C ASP A 533 5.39 -7.78 -8.31
N ASN A 534 5.66 -7.71 -9.62
CA ASN A 534 6.41 -6.62 -10.23
C ASN A 534 5.60 -5.31 -10.30
N TYR A 535 4.27 -5.37 -10.27
CA TYR A 535 3.40 -4.19 -10.36
C TYR A 535 3.16 -3.54 -9.00
N TYR A 536 2.90 -4.34 -7.96
CA TYR A 536 2.56 -3.86 -6.60
C TYR A 536 3.76 -3.72 -5.66
N GLY A 537 4.93 -4.17 -6.09
CA GLY A 537 6.12 -4.23 -5.24
C GLY A 537 6.16 -5.51 -4.38
N PRO A 538 7.21 -5.66 -3.55
CA PRO A 538 7.38 -6.87 -2.77
C PRO A 538 6.22 -7.05 -1.77
N VAL A 539 5.73 -8.28 -1.67
CA VAL A 539 4.70 -8.67 -0.68
C VAL A 539 5.15 -8.24 0.73
N PRO A 540 4.30 -7.54 1.51
CA PRO A 540 4.60 -7.20 2.88
C PRO A 540 5.02 -8.42 3.70
N SER A 541 6.08 -8.29 4.48
CA SER A 541 6.70 -9.39 5.23
C SER A 541 7.01 -9.01 6.67
N THR A 542 7.23 -10.01 7.52
CA THR A 542 7.73 -9.82 8.89
C THR A 542 9.03 -9.01 8.91
N ALA A 543 9.96 -9.28 7.99
CA ALA A 543 11.22 -8.53 7.87
C ALA A 543 10.96 -7.05 7.59
N SER A 544 10.08 -6.72 6.65
CA SER A 544 9.71 -5.32 6.37
C SER A 544 8.97 -4.64 7.53
N PHE A 545 8.13 -5.37 8.27
CA PHE A 545 7.48 -4.83 9.47
C PHE A 545 8.50 -4.49 10.56
N LEU A 546 9.42 -5.41 10.86
CA LEU A 546 10.48 -5.19 11.85
C LEU A 546 11.40 -4.03 11.44
N LYS A 547 11.68 -3.89 10.15
CA LYS A 547 12.42 -2.75 9.58
C LYS A 547 11.71 -1.42 9.86
N ASP A 548 10.39 -1.35 9.67
CA ASP A 548 9.58 -0.17 9.97
C ASP A 548 9.54 0.12 11.48
N VAL A 549 9.44 -0.91 12.33
CA VAL A 549 9.51 -0.77 13.79
C VAL A 549 10.83 -0.15 14.21
N LEU A 550 11.97 -0.66 13.74
CA LEU A 550 13.29 -0.10 14.06
C LEU A 550 13.44 1.34 13.55
N ALA A 551 12.97 1.64 12.32
CA ALA A 551 12.98 2.99 11.77
C ALA A 551 12.18 3.96 12.65
N ASN A 552 11.02 3.54 13.15
CA ASN A 552 10.20 4.32 14.09
C ASN A 552 10.92 4.51 15.43
N ARG A 553 11.54 3.48 16.02
CA ARG A 553 12.28 3.64 17.29
C ARG A 553 13.44 4.65 17.14
N TYR A 554 14.24 4.56 16.08
CA TYR A 554 15.29 5.57 15.82
C TYR A 554 14.71 6.99 15.64
N PHE A 555 13.56 7.12 14.98
CA PHE A 555 12.89 8.41 14.81
C PHE A 555 12.46 9.02 16.16
N LEU A 556 11.82 8.21 17.02
CA LEU A 556 11.41 8.64 18.35
C LEU A 556 12.60 9.02 19.23
N GLN A 557 13.72 8.30 19.10
CA GLN A 557 15.01 8.55 19.75
C GLN A 557 15.80 9.76 19.21
N LYS A 558 15.29 10.46 18.18
CA LYS A 558 15.99 11.55 17.48
C LYS A 558 17.27 11.12 16.76
N GLU A 559 17.39 9.83 16.44
CA GLU A 559 18.41 9.27 15.54
C GLU A 559 17.90 9.29 14.09
N ASP A 560 17.54 10.49 13.61
CA ASP A 560 16.89 10.71 12.30
C ASP A 560 17.66 10.09 11.13
N GLY A 561 18.99 10.16 11.15
CA GLY A 561 19.85 9.63 10.10
C GLY A 561 19.78 8.11 9.99
N LYS A 562 19.73 7.40 11.13
CA LYS A 562 19.49 5.95 11.13
C LYS A 562 18.07 5.63 10.69
N SER A 563 17.07 6.34 11.22
CA SER A 563 15.67 6.15 10.82
C SER A 563 15.48 6.30 9.31
N PHE A 564 16.08 7.34 8.72
CA PHE A 564 16.06 7.59 7.29
C PHE A 564 16.73 6.48 6.50
N LEU A 565 17.94 6.11 6.87
CA LEU A 565 18.72 5.06 6.21
C LEU A 565 18.18 3.65 6.46
N MET A 566 17.18 3.46 7.33
CA MET A 566 16.45 2.20 7.32
C MET A 566 15.67 2.07 6.00
N SER A 567 14.92 3.09 5.58
CA SER A 567 13.97 2.97 4.46
C SER A 567 14.37 3.69 3.17
N ASN A 568 15.42 4.51 3.20
CA ASN A 568 15.83 5.38 2.09
C ASN A 568 17.34 5.34 1.88
N LYS A 569 17.78 5.82 0.73
CA LYS A 569 19.17 5.89 0.33
C LYS A 569 19.77 7.28 0.56
N LEU A 570 21.10 7.38 0.59
CA LEU A 570 21.80 8.67 0.68
C LEU A 570 21.39 9.62 -0.45
N SER A 571 21.29 9.10 -1.68
CA SER A 571 20.84 9.86 -2.84
C SER A 571 19.43 10.44 -2.68
N ASP A 572 18.56 9.81 -1.87
CA ASP A 572 17.19 10.29 -1.62
C ASP A 572 17.15 11.58 -0.80
N LEU A 573 18.27 12.03 -0.22
CA LEU A 573 18.41 13.39 0.34
C LEU A 573 18.40 14.49 -0.75
N GLN A 574 18.32 14.13 -2.03
CA GLN A 574 17.95 15.08 -3.08
C GLN A 574 16.49 15.53 -2.91
N TYR A 575 16.10 16.67 -3.50
CA TYR A 575 14.74 17.24 -3.37
C TYR A 575 14.32 17.64 -1.94
N ASN A 576 15.25 18.29 -1.23
CA ASN A 576 15.01 19.21 -0.11
C ASN A 576 14.70 18.60 1.28
N PRO A 577 15.69 17.92 1.88
CA PRO A 577 15.67 17.50 3.28
C PRO A 577 15.84 18.68 4.24
N ASN A 578 15.22 18.59 5.41
CA ASN A 578 15.47 19.54 6.50
C ASN A 578 16.92 19.44 7.00
N SER A 579 17.48 20.59 7.38
CA SER A 579 18.69 20.79 8.19
C SER A 579 19.06 19.66 9.15
N SER A 580 18.12 19.31 10.02
CA SER A 580 18.34 18.31 11.08
C SER A 580 18.62 16.92 10.51
N LEU A 581 17.86 16.51 9.49
CA LEU A 581 17.99 15.19 8.87
C LEU A 581 19.33 15.07 8.13
N VAL A 582 19.68 16.06 7.30
CA VAL A 582 20.96 16.08 6.56
C VAL A 582 22.13 15.93 7.54
N LYS A 583 22.07 16.70 8.63
CA LYS A 583 23.09 16.64 9.67
C LYS A 583 23.17 15.28 10.35
N SER A 584 22.02 14.68 10.67
CA SER A 584 21.97 13.35 11.30
C SER A 584 22.51 12.24 10.39
N VAL A 585 22.21 12.27 9.09
CA VAL A 585 22.79 11.34 8.10
C VAL A 585 24.29 11.55 7.95
N GLU A 586 24.75 12.80 7.90
CA GLU A 586 26.18 13.15 7.86
C GLU A 586 26.91 12.66 9.12
N ASP A 587 26.32 12.84 10.31
CA ASP A 587 26.89 12.38 11.58
C ASP A 587 27.01 10.85 11.62
N PHE A 588 26.01 10.12 11.12
CA PHE A 588 26.12 8.67 10.94
C PHE A 588 27.21 8.29 9.93
N TYR A 589 27.31 8.99 8.79
CA TYR A 589 28.39 8.79 7.83
C TYR A 589 29.76 8.93 8.51
N ARG A 590 29.97 10.00 9.28
CA ARG A 590 31.22 10.29 9.99
C ARG A 590 31.47 9.44 11.24
N LYS A 591 30.45 8.73 11.75
CA LYS A 591 30.58 7.88 12.94
C LYS A 591 31.71 6.84 12.77
N PRO A 592 32.77 6.87 13.59
CA PRO A 592 33.79 5.83 13.60
C PRO A 592 33.25 4.55 14.26
N ASN A 593 33.84 3.39 13.93
CA ASN A 593 33.54 2.11 14.58
C ASN A 593 32.05 1.72 14.56
N LYS A 594 31.41 1.81 13.38
CA LYS A 594 30.05 1.30 13.17
C LYS A 594 29.98 -0.17 13.58
N ASN A 595 28.94 -0.57 14.31
CA ASN A 595 28.77 -1.98 14.69
C ASN A 595 28.28 -2.83 13.50
N GLN A 596 28.11 -4.13 13.71
CA GLN A 596 27.75 -5.06 12.64
C GLN A 596 26.39 -4.73 11.99
N PHE A 597 25.38 -4.36 12.79
CA PHE A 597 24.06 -3.97 12.28
C PHE A 597 24.17 -2.70 11.41
N GLU A 598 24.86 -1.69 11.93
CA GLU A 598 25.09 -0.43 11.21
C GLU A 598 25.84 -0.66 9.89
N GLN A 599 26.84 -1.55 9.86
CA GLN A 599 27.60 -1.87 8.64
C GLN A 599 26.78 -2.66 7.62
N GLN A 600 26.04 -3.68 8.06
CA GLN A 600 25.38 -4.61 7.15
C GLN A 600 23.99 -4.17 6.71
N ILE A 601 23.35 -3.27 7.45
CA ILE A 601 21.96 -2.85 7.21
C ILE A 601 21.91 -1.37 6.85
N ILE A 602 22.29 -0.50 7.79
CA ILE A 602 22.10 0.96 7.64
C ILE A 602 23.06 1.54 6.59
N ALA A 603 24.35 1.18 6.66
CA ALA A 603 25.37 1.70 5.76
C ALA A 603 25.24 1.20 4.31
N LYS A 604 24.53 0.09 4.07
CA LYS A 604 24.23 -0.36 2.69
C LYS A 604 23.37 0.62 1.91
N ASN A 605 22.59 1.44 2.62
CA ASN A 605 21.78 2.49 2.01
C ASN A 605 22.57 3.80 1.77
N MET A 606 23.87 3.84 2.09
CA MET A 606 24.78 4.87 1.58
C MET A 606 25.17 4.52 0.14
N ASP A 607 24.24 4.70 -0.78
CA ASP A 607 24.46 4.43 -2.20
C ASP A 607 25.44 5.44 -2.83
N ASP A 608 25.90 5.10 -4.03
CA ASP A 608 26.95 5.87 -4.71
C ASP A 608 26.41 7.22 -5.21
N VAL A 609 26.88 8.29 -4.56
CA VAL A 609 26.65 9.68 -4.95
C VAL A 609 27.94 10.35 -5.49
N GLY A 610 28.97 9.56 -5.79
CA GLY A 610 30.32 10.04 -6.06
C GLY A 610 31.02 10.52 -4.80
N ASP A 611 31.39 11.80 -4.76
CA ASP A 611 32.01 12.40 -3.57
C ASP A 611 30.94 12.77 -2.52
N ILE A 612 30.83 11.95 -1.47
CA ILE A 612 29.87 12.12 -0.37
C ILE A 612 30.06 13.46 0.37
N GLU A 613 31.31 13.88 0.59
CA GLU A 613 31.62 15.16 1.26
C GLU A 613 31.17 16.34 0.40
N ALA A 614 31.39 16.24 -0.91
CA ALA A 614 30.88 17.21 -1.86
C ALA A 614 29.36 17.23 -1.91
N PHE A 615 28.69 16.07 -1.89
CA PHE A 615 27.23 15.94 -1.88
C PHE A 615 26.59 16.69 -0.70
N PHE A 616 27.05 16.46 0.54
CA PHE A 616 26.58 17.21 1.70
C PHE A 616 26.88 18.71 1.59
N SER A 617 28.08 19.05 1.08
CA SER A 617 28.48 20.45 0.91
C SER A 617 27.57 21.19 -0.09
N VAL A 618 27.14 20.56 -1.19
CA VAL A 618 26.16 21.18 -2.12
C VAL A 618 24.85 21.48 -1.41
N ILE A 619 24.29 20.53 -0.64
CA ILE A 619 23.03 20.72 0.08
C ILE A 619 23.11 21.91 1.05
N TYR A 620 24.20 22.00 1.83
CA TYR A 620 24.40 23.13 2.75
C TYR A 620 24.62 24.45 2.03
N GLY A 621 25.35 24.44 0.91
CA GLY A 621 25.59 25.62 0.09
C GLY A 621 24.30 26.15 -0.54
N ASP A 622 23.47 25.26 -1.06
CA ASP A 622 22.17 25.58 -1.67
C ASP A 622 21.23 26.25 -0.67
N ARG A 623 21.13 25.70 0.55
CA ARG A 623 20.34 26.33 1.62
C ARG A 623 20.86 27.74 1.96
N ALA A 624 22.18 27.91 2.04
CA ALA A 624 22.78 29.21 2.33
C ALA A 624 22.50 30.24 1.22
N MET A 625 22.54 29.82 -0.06
CA MET A 625 22.17 30.67 -1.20
C MET A 625 20.73 31.16 -1.11
N ARG A 626 19.78 30.27 -0.80
CA ARG A 626 18.35 30.62 -0.65
C ARG A 626 18.11 31.63 0.47
N THR A 627 18.93 31.61 1.52
CA THR A 627 18.87 32.59 2.63
C THR A 627 19.71 33.85 2.40
N ALA A 628 20.28 34.03 1.21
CA ALA A 628 21.20 35.13 0.85
C ALA A 628 22.48 35.24 1.71
N ASP A 629 22.91 34.11 2.30
CA ASP A 629 24.17 33.96 3.02
C ASP A 629 25.26 33.46 2.06
N PHE A 630 25.61 34.32 1.10
CA PHE A 630 26.50 33.96 -0.01
C PHE A 630 27.93 33.57 0.45
N GLU A 631 28.42 34.13 1.56
CA GLU A 631 29.74 33.78 2.12
C GLU A 631 29.77 32.35 2.67
N LYS A 632 28.70 31.97 3.38
CA LYS A 632 28.51 30.60 3.84
C LYS A 632 28.34 29.64 2.67
N ALA A 633 27.53 30.02 1.67
CA ALA A 633 27.35 29.22 0.46
C ALA A 633 28.68 28.96 -0.26
N ARG A 634 29.46 30.01 -0.51
CA ARG A 634 30.81 29.93 -1.09
C ARG A 634 31.72 28.96 -0.31
N THR A 635 31.71 29.05 1.02
CA THR A 635 32.53 28.17 1.89
C THR A 635 32.19 26.69 1.67
N TYR A 636 30.92 26.36 1.50
CA TYR A 636 30.51 24.99 1.19
C TYR A 636 30.81 24.60 -0.26
N TYR A 637 30.51 25.44 -1.24
CA TYR A 637 30.81 25.14 -2.64
C TYR A 637 32.30 25.00 -2.94
N GLN A 638 33.17 25.65 -2.15
CA GLN A 638 34.61 25.43 -2.20
C GLN A 638 35.01 24.00 -1.80
N LYS A 639 34.27 23.38 -0.88
CA LYS A 639 34.45 21.98 -0.46
C LYS A 639 33.78 21.00 -1.43
N ALA A 640 32.82 21.47 -2.24
CA ALA A 640 32.03 20.65 -3.15
C ALA A 640 32.62 20.47 -4.56
N GLN A 641 33.90 20.78 -4.76
CA GLN A 641 34.53 20.73 -6.10
C GLN A 641 34.55 19.32 -6.71
N GLY A 642 34.53 18.28 -5.85
CA GLY A 642 34.42 16.87 -6.25
C GLY A 642 33.01 16.43 -6.68
N PHE A 643 32.00 17.30 -6.63
CA PHE A 643 30.62 16.95 -7.00
C PHE A 643 30.53 16.57 -8.48
N VAL A 644 30.10 15.33 -8.73
CA VAL A 644 30.02 14.74 -10.07
C VAL A 644 28.68 15.00 -10.75
N GLY A 645 27.62 15.19 -9.97
CA GLY A 645 26.28 15.50 -10.44
C GLY A 645 25.21 14.92 -9.52
N ILE A 646 23.96 15.33 -9.71
CA ILE A 646 22.81 14.77 -8.98
C ILE A 646 22.65 13.29 -9.37
N PRO A 647 22.63 12.34 -8.42
CA PRO A 647 22.50 10.91 -8.71
C PRO A 647 21.19 10.61 -9.47
N ARG A 648 21.29 10.06 -10.68
CA ARG A 648 20.14 9.67 -11.52
C ARG A 648 20.41 8.35 -12.23
N ILE A 649 19.35 7.64 -12.59
CA ILE A 649 19.41 6.39 -13.36
C ILE A 649 18.73 6.62 -14.71
N ASN A 650 19.40 6.24 -15.79
CA ASN A 650 18.78 6.20 -17.12
C ASN A 650 17.99 4.91 -17.28
N TYR A 651 16.72 5.02 -17.67
CA TYR A 651 15.89 3.87 -18.03
C TYR A 651 15.97 3.66 -19.54
N ASP A 652 16.58 2.56 -19.97
CA ASP A 652 16.53 2.12 -21.37
C ASP A 652 15.21 1.38 -21.63
N TRP A 653 14.26 2.06 -22.28
CA TRP A 653 12.94 1.52 -22.60
C TRP A 653 12.94 0.55 -23.81
N VAL A 654 14.12 0.23 -24.37
CA VAL A 654 14.25 -0.59 -25.60
C VAL A 654 14.55 -2.07 -25.28
N SER A 655 14.86 -2.41 -24.03
CA SER A 655 15.35 -3.74 -23.62
C SER A 655 14.43 -4.40 -22.56
N ASN A 656 14.17 -5.70 -22.72
CA ASN A 656 13.42 -6.52 -21.75
C ASN A 656 14.17 -6.70 -20.41
N GLU A 657 15.47 -6.39 -20.38
CA GLU A 657 16.25 -6.25 -19.16
C GLU A 657 16.50 -4.75 -18.96
N LYS A 658 16.14 -4.20 -17.81
CA LYS A 658 16.36 -2.77 -17.50
C LYS A 658 17.78 -2.60 -16.94
N PRO A 659 18.84 -2.29 -17.73
CA PRO A 659 20.11 -1.94 -17.12
C PRO A 659 19.92 -0.62 -16.37
N LYS A 660 20.02 -0.66 -15.04
CA LYS A 660 20.05 0.53 -14.18
C LYS A 660 21.45 1.15 -14.28
N VAL A 661 21.70 1.94 -15.33
CA VAL A 661 22.99 2.62 -15.51
C VAL A 661 22.93 4.00 -14.87
N PRO A 662 23.89 4.36 -13.98
CA PRO A 662 24.03 5.72 -13.48
C PRO A 662 24.14 6.72 -14.64
N HIS A 663 23.37 7.79 -14.58
CA HIS A 663 23.38 8.85 -15.59
C HIS A 663 24.74 9.54 -15.64
N GLN A 664 25.29 9.68 -16.84
CA GLN A 664 26.54 10.39 -17.10
C GLN A 664 26.20 11.72 -17.77
N TYR A 665 26.38 12.82 -17.04
CA TYR A 665 26.09 14.16 -17.55
C TYR A 665 27.05 14.54 -18.68
N ALA A 666 26.51 15.06 -19.79
CA ALA A 666 27.29 15.50 -20.92
C ALA A 666 28.06 16.79 -20.64
N GLN A 667 29.10 17.06 -21.45
CA GLN A 667 29.82 18.33 -21.37
C GLN A 667 28.88 19.49 -21.76
N GLY A 668 28.65 20.42 -20.82
CA GLY A 668 27.74 21.55 -21.00
C GLY A 668 26.34 21.33 -20.42
N GLU A 669 26.02 20.12 -19.98
CA GLU A 669 24.74 19.81 -19.31
C GLU A 669 24.76 20.28 -17.85
N TYR A 670 23.65 20.85 -17.38
CA TYR A 670 23.52 21.22 -15.97
C TYR A 670 23.40 19.95 -15.11
N ASN A 671 24.38 19.72 -14.26
CA ASN A 671 24.45 18.52 -13.41
C ASN A 671 24.03 18.77 -11.95
N GLY A 672 23.44 19.93 -11.65
CA GLY A 672 23.18 20.37 -10.27
C GLY A 672 24.29 21.25 -9.67
N PHE A 673 25.42 21.46 -10.36
CA PHE A 673 26.53 22.30 -9.86
C PHE A 673 27.19 23.18 -10.92
N ARG A 674 27.41 22.66 -12.14
CA ARG A 674 28.10 23.35 -13.24
C ARG A 674 27.12 23.73 -14.35
N ASN A 675 27.55 24.62 -15.25
CA ASN A 675 26.79 25.05 -16.44
C ASN A 675 25.53 25.88 -16.11
N ILE A 676 25.62 26.72 -15.08
CA ILE A 676 24.57 27.68 -14.71
C ILE A 676 24.67 28.90 -15.62
N SER A 677 23.61 29.21 -16.35
CA SER A 677 23.59 30.37 -17.24
C SER A 677 23.49 31.70 -16.48
N SER A 678 24.10 32.75 -17.03
CA SER A 678 23.97 34.13 -16.55
C SER A 678 22.54 34.67 -16.54
N TYR A 679 21.61 34.05 -17.28
CA TYR A 679 20.19 34.42 -17.24
C TYR A 679 19.58 34.32 -15.84
N VAL A 680 20.22 33.61 -14.90
CA VAL A 680 19.82 33.61 -13.49
C VAL A 680 19.79 35.02 -12.88
N PHE A 681 20.64 35.93 -13.37
CA PHE A 681 20.63 37.35 -12.99
C PHE A 681 19.73 38.23 -13.88
N GLY A 682 19.10 37.64 -14.89
CA GLY A 682 18.20 38.29 -15.85
C GLY A 682 16.78 38.48 -15.34
N HIS A 683 15.88 38.81 -16.25
CA HIS A 683 14.45 38.96 -15.95
C HIS A 683 13.58 38.21 -16.97
N ASN A 684 12.39 37.80 -16.54
CA ASN A 684 11.41 37.15 -17.41
C ASN A 684 10.79 38.17 -18.38
N VAL A 685 10.65 37.76 -19.64
CA VAL A 685 9.85 38.48 -20.66
C VAL A 685 8.44 37.90 -20.75
N TRP A 686 8.34 36.58 -20.55
CA TRP A 686 7.11 35.81 -20.39
C TRP A 686 7.39 34.55 -19.56
N GLU A 687 6.36 33.95 -18.96
CA GLU A 687 6.51 32.78 -18.10
C GLU A 687 6.27 31.48 -18.88
N SER A 688 7.35 30.76 -19.19
CA SER A 688 7.30 29.41 -19.78
C SER A 688 8.48 28.59 -19.28
N TYR A 689 8.21 27.55 -18.50
CA TYR A 689 9.24 26.63 -17.97
C TYR A 689 9.64 25.55 -18.98
N GLU A 690 8.84 25.34 -20.03
CA GLU A 690 9.12 24.35 -21.09
C GLU A 690 9.93 24.93 -22.24
N SER A 691 10.02 26.26 -22.32
CA SER A 691 10.82 26.96 -23.33
C SER A 691 12.25 27.19 -22.84
N GLU A 692 13.20 27.23 -23.77
CA GLU A 692 14.60 27.57 -23.49
C GLU A 692 14.74 28.91 -22.76
N ALA A 693 15.77 29.04 -21.92
CA ALA A 693 15.98 30.23 -21.09
C ALA A 693 16.10 31.51 -21.92
N SER A 694 16.74 31.43 -23.10
CA SER A 694 16.88 32.53 -24.05
C SER A 694 15.56 32.98 -24.70
N THR A 695 14.51 32.17 -24.58
CA THR A 695 13.16 32.51 -25.06
C THR A 695 12.33 33.12 -23.95
N SER A 696 12.44 32.60 -22.72
CA SER A 696 11.66 33.06 -21.56
C SER A 696 12.25 34.28 -20.86
N MET A 697 13.57 34.48 -20.96
CA MET A 697 14.31 35.47 -20.20
C MET A 697 15.22 36.35 -21.06
N GLU A 698 15.48 37.56 -20.57
CA GLU A 698 16.47 38.48 -21.09
C GLU A 698 17.59 38.71 -20.06
N ASN A 699 18.84 38.76 -20.55
CA ASN A 699 19.97 39.16 -19.72
C ASN A 699 19.94 40.66 -19.44
N GLU A 700 20.35 41.05 -18.24
CA GLU A 700 20.63 42.44 -17.94
C GLU A 700 22.01 42.86 -18.50
N ASP A 701 22.29 44.17 -18.55
CA ASP A 701 23.63 44.64 -18.92
C ASP A 701 24.66 44.31 -17.83
N TYR A 702 25.58 43.38 -18.14
CA TYR A 702 26.66 42.95 -17.27
C TYR A 702 27.99 43.66 -17.55
N SER A 703 28.06 44.66 -18.43
CA SER A 703 29.30 45.34 -18.83
C SER A 703 30.08 45.91 -17.62
N GLN A 704 29.37 46.34 -16.57
CA GLN A 704 29.94 46.87 -15.33
C GLN A 704 30.34 45.78 -14.31
N PHE A 705 30.04 44.51 -14.60
CA PHE A 705 30.18 43.34 -13.74
C PHE A 705 30.92 42.19 -14.49
N PRO A 706 32.17 42.38 -14.92
CA PRO A 706 32.89 41.42 -15.78
C PRO A 706 33.18 40.06 -15.11
N PHE A 707 32.93 39.93 -13.81
CA PHE A 707 33.01 38.67 -13.08
C PHE A 707 31.77 37.78 -13.27
N ILE A 708 30.67 38.29 -13.83
CA ILE A 708 29.51 37.48 -14.23
C ILE A 708 29.84 36.85 -15.58
N LYS A 709 30.06 35.53 -15.58
CA LYS A 709 30.35 34.75 -16.79
C LYS A 709 29.04 34.28 -17.43
N THR A 710 29.07 34.04 -18.75
CA THR A 710 27.93 33.47 -19.49
C THR A 710 27.45 32.14 -18.91
N THR A 711 28.40 31.32 -18.46
CA THR A 711 28.18 30.05 -17.75
C THR A 711 29.06 30.00 -16.51
N MET A 712 28.50 29.59 -15.38
CA MET A 712 29.16 29.51 -14.08
C MET A 712 28.94 28.13 -13.44
N ASP A 713 29.78 27.76 -12.49
CA ASP A 713 29.41 26.79 -11.46
C ASP A 713 28.85 27.48 -10.20
N LYS A 714 28.39 26.69 -9.21
CA LYS A 714 27.85 27.23 -7.95
C LYS A 714 28.87 28.04 -7.14
N LEU A 715 30.16 27.71 -7.20
CA LEU A 715 31.21 28.47 -6.51
C LEU A 715 31.38 29.85 -7.17
N GLU A 716 31.50 29.87 -8.48
CA GLU A 716 31.61 31.10 -9.28
C GLU A 716 30.35 31.98 -9.14
N LEU A 717 29.17 31.37 -9.09
CA LEU A 717 27.91 32.06 -8.85
C LEU A 717 27.87 32.70 -7.45
N ALA A 718 28.33 31.99 -6.42
CA ALA A 718 28.43 32.54 -5.07
C ALA A 718 29.47 33.67 -4.99
N ASP A 719 30.62 33.54 -5.65
CA ASP A 719 31.63 34.60 -5.77
C ASP A 719 31.06 35.85 -6.46
N ALA A 720 30.30 35.67 -7.54
CA ALA A 720 29.62 36.76 -8.23
C ALA A 720 28.59 37.44 -7.32
N ALA A 721 27.78 36.66 -6.59
CA ALA A 721 26.79 37.19 -5.64
C ALA A 721 27.44 37.98 -4.49
N ILE A 722 28.59 37.54 -3.97
CA ILE A 722 29.36 38.27 -2.95
C ILE A 722 29.89 39.60 -3.51
N GLN A 723 30.46 39.59 -4.71
CA GLN A 723 30.95 40.81 -5.35
C GLN A 723 29.81 41.80 -5.64
N LEU A 724 28.68 41.31 -6.14
CA LEU A 724 27.46 42.11 -6.30
C LEU A 724 27.00 42.69 -4.96
N LYS A 725 26.95 41.89 -3.89
CA LYS A 725 26.53 42.34 -2.55
C LYS A 725 27.44 43.45 -2.02
N LYS A 726 28.75 43.35 -2.27
CA LYS A 726 29.72 44.41 -1.94
C LYS A 726 29.46 45.70 -2.73
N ILE A 727 29.27 45.60 -4.05
CA ILE A 727 29.00 46.75 -4.93
C ILE A 727 27.65 47.40 -4.59
N ALA A 728 26.64 46.58 -4.32
CA ALA A 728 25.32 46.99 -3.88
C ALA A 728 25.39 47.84 -2.60
N GLY A 729 26.45 47.73 -1.78
CA GLY A 729 26.69 48.56 -0.60
C GLY A 729 26.86 50.06 -0.86
N GLY A 730 27.18 50.47 -2.09
CA GLY A 730 27.32 51.88 -2.48
C GLY A 730 25.99 52.64 -2.67
N LYS A 731 26.06 53.78 -3.36
CA LYS A 731 24.95 54.75 -3.53
C LYS A 731 24.80 55.30 -4.96
N ASP A 732 25.46 54.68 -5.95
CA ASP A 732 25.43 55.12 -7.34
C ASP A 732 24.56 54.19 -8.21
N GLY A 733 24.45 54.51 -9.50
CA GLY A 733 23.70 53.68 -10.46
C GLY A 733 24.26 52.26 -10.59
N LYS A 734 25.57 52.08 -10.39
CA LYS A 734 26.19 50.73 -10.39
C LYS A 734 25.73 49.92 -9.18
N SER A 735 25.61 50.54 -8.00
CA SER A 735 25.01 49.94 -6.81
C SER A 735 23.52 49.63 -7.00
N ALA A 736 22.79 50.49 -7.71
CA ALA A 736 21.39 50.22 -8.08
C ALA A 736 21.29 48.94 -8.91
N LYS A 737 22.10 48.84 -9.97
CA LYS A 737 22.11 47.67 -10.85
C LYS A 737 22.55 46.41 -10.13
N ALA A 738 23.62 46.48 -9.32
CA ALA A 738 24.06 45.34 -8.51
C ALA A 738 22.96 44.83 -7.56
N SER A 739 22.20 45.73 -6.94
CA SER A 739 21.07 45.37 -6.08
C SER A 739 19.96 44.69 -6.90
N GLN A 740 19.65 45.19 -8.09
CA GLN A 740 18.68 44.56 -8.99
C GLN A 740 19.09 43.13 -9.36
N LEU A 741 20.36 42.90 -9.73
CA LEU A 741 20.86 41.57 -10.10
C LEU A 741 20.75 40.57 -8.94
N ILE A 742 21.04 40.98 -7.70
CA ILE A 742 20.85 40.09 -6.53
C ILE A 742 19.36 39.79 -6.30
N GLY A 743 18.49 40.80 -6.46
CA GLY A 743 17.05 40.58 -6.40
C GLY A 743 16.58 39.57 -7.44
N ASN A 744 17.07 39.69 -8.68
CA ASN A 744 16.78 38.78 -9.79
C ASN A 744 17.23 37.36 -9.46
N LEU A 745 18.47 37.16 -8.98
CA LEU A 745 18.96 35.85 -8.57
C LEU A 745 18.02 35.20 -7.55
N LEU A 746 17.67 35.93 -6.48
CA LEU A 746 16.83 35.40 -5.40
C LEU A 746 15.39 35.08 -5.87
N TYR A 747 14.83 35.91 -6.77
CA TYR A 747 13.51 35.65 -7.33
C TYR A 747 13.53 34.49 -8.33
N ASN A 748 14.50 34.48 -9.25
CA ASN A 748 14.59 33.47 -10.32
C ASN A 748 14.88 32.08 -9.78
N THR A 749 15.43 31.95 -8.57
CA THR A 749 15.62 30.66 -7.89
C THR A 749 14.57 30.37 -6.81
N SER A 750 13.51 31.18 -6.72
CA SER A 750 12.33 30.87 -5.91
C SER A 750 11.42 29.88 -6.64
N ILE A 751 10.40 29.36 -5.95
CA ILE A 751 9.38 28.45 -6.48
C ILE A 751 8.64 28.99 -7.72
N LEU A 752 8.57 30.33 -7.88
CA LEU A 752 7.99 31.01 -9.05
C LEU A 752 9.01 31.28 -10.16
N GLY A 753 10.30 31.23 -9.84
CA GLY A 753 11.36 31.62 -10.75
C GLY A 753 11.65 30.59 -11.83
N TYR A 754 12.20 31.04 -12.96
CA TYR A 754 12.57 30.15 -14.07
C TYR A 754 13.69 29.17 -13.68
N TYR A 755 14.59 29.56 -12.77
CA TYR A 755 15.74 28.79 -12.28
C TYR A 755 15.48 28.15 -10.90
N ARG A 756 14.22 27.82 -10.59
CA ARG A 756 13.76 27.24 -9.31
C ARG A 756 14.47 25.97 -8.85
N GLN A 757 15.07 25.23 -9.78
CA GLN A 757 15.82 23.99 -9.52
C GLN A 757 17.20 24.19 -8.91
N LEU A 758 17.81 25.38 -9.08
CA LEU A 758 19.25 25.57 -8.86
C LEU A 758 19.71 25.26 -7.43
N PHE A 759 18.86 25.50 -6.43
CA PHE A 759 19.23 25.37 -5.02
C PHE A 759 18.34 24.38 -4.26
N VAL A 760 17.83 23.34 -4.94
CA VAL A 760 16.99 22.30 -4.34
C VAL A 760 17.41 20.88 -4.73
N MET A 761 18.64 20.70 -5.25
CA MET A 761 19.16 19.42 -5.74
C MET A 761 18.27 18.79 -6.83
N ASP A 762 17.86 19.60 -7.80
CA ASP A 762 17.10 19.19 -8.99
C ASP A 762 17.84 19.61 -10.26
N VAL A 763 17.61 18.95 -11.40
CA VAL A 763 18.29 19.24 -12.67
C VAL A 763 17.45 20.09 -13.61
N ASP A 764 16.13 20.15 -13.40
CA ASP A 764 15.21 20.82 -14.31
C ASP A 764 14.19 21.67 -13.56
N ASN A 765 13.69 22.69 -14.25
CA ASN A 765 12.64 23.58 -13.76
C ASN A 765 11.25 23.08 -14.15
N THR A 766 11.04 21.80 -14.47
CA THR A 766 9.72 21.32 -14.94
C THR A 766 8.65 21.43 -13.86
N ASN A 767 7.40 21.69 -14.28
CA ASN A 767 6.26 21.71 -13.37
C ASN A 767 5.99 20.29 -12.86
N GLY A 768 5.90 20.14 -11.54
CA GLY A 768 5.48 18.92 -10.85
C GLY A 768 5.16 19.26 -9.40
N GLY A 769 4.60 18.31 -8.65
CA GLY A 769 4.17 18.51 -7.24
C GLY A 769 5.29 18.81 -6.22
N LYS A 770 6.48 19.14 -6.71
CA LYS A 770 7.68 19.58 -5.98
C LYS A 770 7.70 21.09 -5.72
N TYR A 771 7.11 21.89 -6.61
CA TYR A 771 7.13 23.37 -6.56
C TYR A 771 5.78 23.97 -6.18
N ASP A 772 5.15 23.42 -5.14
CA ASP A 772 3.83 23.84 -4.67
C ASP A 772 3.89 24.68 -3.38
N PHE A 773 2.99 25.66 -3.24
CA PHE A 773 2.92 26.53 -2.05
C PHE A 773 2.25 25.88 -0.83
N TRP A 774 1.31 24.96 -1.03
CA TRP A 774 0.53 24.31 0.04
C TRP A 774 1.32 23.30 0.87
N ASN A 775 2.50 22.86 0.40
CA ASN A 775 3.31 21.85 1.07
C ASN A 775 4.51 22.44 1.84
N THR A 776 4.49 23.74 2.13
CA THR A 776 5.66 24.49 2.63
C THR A 776 5.66 24.74 4.14
N ASP A 777 4.52 24.57 4.83
CA ASP A 777 4.41 24.83 6.28
C ASP A 777 4.50 23.59 7.17
N LYS A 778 4.58 22.38 6.61
CA LYS A 778 4.71 21.16 7.41
C LYS A 778 6.07 21.15 8.13
N LYS A 779 6.08 21.26 9.46
CA LYS A 779 7.23 20.89 10.30
C LYS A 779 7.52 19.41 10.05
N THR A 780 8.45 19.08 9.13
CA THR A 780 8.72 17.72 8.63
C THR A 780 7.44 16.95 8.23
N PRO A 781 7.22 16.61 6.94
CA PRO A 781 6.00 15.88 6.54
C PRO A 781 5.95 14.41 7.05
N TYR A 782 6.91 14.02 7.91
CA TYR A 782 7.09 12.71 8.52
C TYR A 782 6.77 12.77 10.01
N GLN A 783 5.75 12.02 10.44
CA GLN A 783 5.34 11.92 11.86
C GLN A 783 5.92 10.68 12.55
N TYR A 784 6.04 9.56 11.83
CA TYR A 784 6.39 8.27 12.44
C TYR A 784 7.82 7.82 12.12
N TYR A 785 8.24 7.98 10.86
CA TYR A 785 9.55 7.64 10.30
C TYR A 785 9.60 8.12 8.83
N TYR A 786 10.74 7.98 8.16
CA TYR A 786 10.99 8.56 6.82
C TYR A 786 10.65 7.65 5.62
N LYS A 787 9.84 6.60 5.77
CA LYS A 787 9.49 5.73 4.62
C LYS A 787 8.73 6.53 3.55
N ASN A 788 8.93 6.16 2.29
CA ASN A 788 8.36 6.85 1.12
C ASN A 788 8.85 8.31 0.99
N PHE A 789 10.13 8.57 1.33
CA PHE A 789 10.67 9.93 1.40
C PHE A 789 10.49 10.73 0.10
N LEU A 790 10.73 10.10 -1.05
CA LEU A 790 10.62 10.78 -2.35
C LEU A 790 9.18 11.12 -2.76
N TYR A 791 8.16 10.50 -2.18
CA TYR A 791 6.75 10.78 -2.51
C TYR A 791 6.24 12.08 -1.86
N LYS A 792 6.93 12.56 -0.82
CA LYS A 792 6.58 13.80 -0.10
C LYS A 792 7.68 14.83 -0.34
N SER A 793 7.49 15.72 -1.31
CA SER A 793 8.39 16.86 -1.47
C SER A 793 8.18 17.85 -0.31
N TYR A 794 9.25 18.35 0.29
CA TYR A 794 9.18 19.43 1.28
C TYR A 794 10.11 20.53 0.85
N MET A 795 9.59 21.73 0.59
CA MET A 795 10.45 22.89 0.35
C MET A 795 10.27 23.95 1.44
N GLU A 796 11.37 24.30 2.13
CA GLU A 796 11.35 25.46 3.02
C GLU A 796 10.77 26.68 2.26
N PRO A 797 9.79 27.41 2.79
CA PRO A 797 9.17 28.52 2.08
C PRO A 797 10.20 29.57 1.66
N ASP A 798 10.12 30.06 0.42
CA ASP A 798 11.00 31.14 -0.05
C ASP A 798 10.78 32.42 0.73
N ASN A 799 11.86 33.13 1.06
CA ASN A 799 11.76 34.44 1.67
C ASN A 799 11.76 35.54 0.60
N PHE A 800 10.59 35.80 0.01
CA PHE A 800 10.42 36.84 -1.02
C PHE A 800 10.79 38.25 -0.52
N ASP A 801 10.80 38.50 0.79
CA ASP A 801 11.26 39.79 1.34
C ASP A 801 12.75 40.03 1.08
N LEU A 802 13.56 38.98 0.94
CA LEU A 802 14.98 39.14 0.57
C LEU A 802 15.11 39.80 -0.81
N ALA A 803 14.43 39.25 -1.83
CA ALA A 803 14.44 39.81 -3.18
C ALA A 803 13.87 41.24 -3.19
N ILE A 804 12.71 41.45 -2.54
CA ILE A 804 12.07 42.77 -2.44
C ILE A 804 12.99 43.80 -1.80
N ASN A 805 13.75 43.46 -0.77
CA ASN A 805 14.65 44.41 -0.10
C ASN A 805 15.80 44.86 -1.02
N TYR A 806 16.36 43.96 -1.83
CA TYR A 806 17.35 44.34 -2.83
C TYR A 806 16.74 45.18 -3.96
N TYR A 807 15.53 44.85 -4.42
CA TYR A 807 14.83 45.66 -5.40
C TYR A 807 14.45 47.06 -4.88
N LYS A 808 14.03 47.19 -3.62
CA LYS A 808 13.78 48.51 -2.99
C LYS A 808 15.02 49.40 -3.10
N LYS A 809 16.19 48.85 -2.77
CA LYS A 809 17.46 49.57 -2.89
C LYS A 809 17.77 49.96 -4.33
N ALA A 810 17.53 49.06 -5.28
CA ALA A 810 17.68 49.37 -6.70
C ALA A 810 16.75 50.53 -7.12
N LEU A 811 15.48 50.48 -6.72
CA LEU A 811 14.46 51.48 -7.03
C LEU A 811 14.82 52.87 -6.50
N GLU A 812 15.33 52.94 -5.26
CA GLU A 812 15.75 54.20 -4.61
C GLU A 812 16.94 54.87 -5.32
N LEU A 813 17.88 54.06 -5.83
CA LEU A 813 19.11 54.54 -6.46
C LEU A 813 18.98 54.76 -7.98
N SER A 814 18.00 54.14 -8.64
CA SER A 814 17.73 54.36 -10.07
C SER A 814 17.23 55.77 -10.36
N THR A 815 17.61 56.31 -11.52
CA THR A 815 17.19 57.65 -11.97
C THR A 815 16.26 57.61 -13.18
N SER A 816 16.34 56.55 -13.99
CA SER A 816 15.48 56.35 -15.16
C SER A 816 14.07 55.91 -14.78
N LYS A 817 13.06 56.55 -15.38
CA LYS A 817 11.65 56.16 -15.20
C LYS A 817 11.35 54.76 -15.73
N GLU A 818 12.01 54.35 -16.81
CA GLU A 818 11.91 53.01 -17.40
C GLU A 818 12.50 51.93 -16.48
N GLU A 819 13.68 52.19 -15.91
CA GLU A 819 14.31 51.25 -14.97
C GLU A 819 13.46 51.07 -13.71
N LYS A 820 12.93 52.17 -13.17
CA LYS A 820 12.03 52.12 -12.00
C LYS A 820 10.77 51.31 -12.29
N ALA A 821 10.18 51.45 -13.48
CA ALA A 821 9.04 50.64 -13.89
C ALA A 821 9.41 49.14 -13.94
N ARG A 822 10.55 48.78 -14.51
CA ARG A 822 11.01 47.38 -14.55
C ARG A 822 11.22 46.80 -13.14
N ILE A 823 11.91 47.55 -12.28
CA ILE A 823 12.15 47.14 -10.89
C ILE A 823 10.84 46.97 -10.12
N LEU A 824 9.88 47.90 -10.27
CA LEU A 824 8.57 47.77 -9.63
C LEU A 824 7.81 46.53 -10.10
N PHE A 825 7.94 46.13 -11.36
CA PHE A 825 7.32 44.90 -11.85
C PHE A 825 7.96 43.67 -11.19
N GLN A 826 9.29 43.62 -11.10
CA GLN A 826 10.02 42.55 -10.39
C GLN A 826 9.64 42.47 -8.91
N MET A 827 9.46 43.62 -8.26
CA MET A 827 8.95 43.70 -6.89
C MET A 827 7.52 43.17 -6.77
N ALA A 828 6.65 43.48 -7.73
CA ALA A 828 5.29 42.99 -7.76
C ALA A 828 5.22 41.47 -7.96
N SER A 829 6.08 40.90 -8.81
CA SER A 829 6.20 39.46 -8.99
C SER A 829 6.61 38.75 -7.68
N ALA A 830 7.59 39.31 -6.95
CA ALA A 830 7.95 38.79 -5.63
C ALA A 830 6.83 38.99 -4.57
N GLU A 831 6.10 40.10 -4.61
CA GLU A 831 4.93 40.36 -3.75
C GLU A 831 3.80 39.36 -4.03
N GLN A 832 3.64 38.93 -5.29
CA GLN A 832 2.68 37.88 -5.66
C GLN A 832 3.06 36.51 -5.06
N GLY A 833 4.35 36.19 -4.97
CA GLY A 833 4.80 35.01 -4.22
C GLY A 833 4.40 35.05 -2.74
N LYS A 834 4.45 36.23 -2.10
CA LYS A 834 3.96 36.41 -0.73
C LYS A 834 2.45 36.20 -0.61
N TYR A 835 1.67 36.58 -1.63
CA TYR A 835 0.24 36.29 -1.67
C TYR A 835 -0.03 34.78 -1.74
N TYR A 836 0.67 34.03 -2.60
CA TYR A 836 0.46 32.58 -2.68
C TYR A 836 0.84 31.86 -1.38
N GLN A 837 1.88 32.34 -0.68
CA GLN A 837 2.19 31.87 0.68
C GLN A 837 1.08 32.20 1.69
N TYR A 838 0.45 33.37 1.58
CA TYR A 838 -0.69 33.73 2.41
C TYR A 838 -1.92 32.86 2.09
N GLU A 839 -2.23 32.65 0.82
CA GLU A 839 -3.36 31.84 0.37
C GLU A 839 -3.23 30.38 0.86
N ALA A 840 -2.05 29.78 0.69
CA ALA A 840 -1.74 28.45 1.20
C ALA A 840 -1.94 28.31 2.73
N LYS A 841 -1.68 29.38 3.49
CA LYS A 841 -1.84 29.43 4.96
C LYS A 841 -3.27 29.63 5.45
N ASN A 842 -4.19 29.93 4.55
CA ASN A 842 -5.55 30.32 4.92
C ASN A 842 -6.58 29.50 4.14
N PRO A 843 -6.52 28.15 4.08
CA PRO A 843 -7.43 27.35 3.25
C PRO A 843 -8.91 27.52 3.65
N SER A 844 -9.81 27.20 2.71
CA SER A 844 -11.24 27.15 2.98
C SER A 844 -11.61 25.94 3.84
N ASN A 845 -12.32 26.16 4.95
CA ASN A 845 -12.88 25.08 5.78
C ASN A 845 -14.33 24.74 5.38
N ILE A 846 -14.72 24.99 4.13
CA ILE A 846 -16.10 24.80 3.65
C ILE A 846 -16.24 23.37 3.10
N SER A 847 -17.04 22.54 3.76
CA SER A 847 -17.35 21.19 3.28
C SER A 847 -18.12 21.22 1.97
N TYR A 848 -17.77 20.33 1.03
CA TYR A 848 -18.48 20.17 -0.25
C TYR A 848 -19.92 19.70 -0.07
N SER A 849 -20.26 19.08 1.07
CA SER A 849 -21.62 18.65 1.40
C SER A 849 -22.50 19.75 2.02
N ASP A 850 -21.94 20.95 2.23
CA ASP A 850 -22.71 22.09 2.74
C ASP A 850 -23.75 22.55 1.68
N PRO A 851 -25.05 22.66 2.03
CA PRO A 851 -26.09 23.10 1.09
C PRO A 851 -25.86 24.51 0.50
N LYS A 852 -25.00 25.32 1.12
CA LYS A 852 -24.59 26.65 0.69
C LYS A 852 -23.12 26.70 0.23
N TYR A 853 -22.53 25.58 -0.15
CA TYR A 853 -21.14 25.49 -0.59
C TYR A 853 -20.76 26.58 -1.60
N SER A 854 -21.57 26.78 -2.66
CA SER A 854 -21.31 27.82 -3.68
C SER A 854 -21.28 29.23 -3.08
N GLU A 855 -22.31 29.63 -2.31
CA GLU A 855 -22.40 30.96 -1.70
C GLU A 855 -21.21 31.25 -0.78
N LYS A 856 -20.85 30.27 0.06
CA LYS A 856 -19.74 30.41 1.01
C LYS A 856 -18.38 30.42 0.29
N SER A 857 -18.22 29.59 -0.73
CA SER A 857 -16.98 29.51 -1.52
C SER A 857 -16.75 30.81 -2.30
N ASP A 858 -17.80 31.37 -2.90
CA ASP A 858 -17.75 32.67 -3.58
C ASP A 858 -17.41 33.81 -2.60
N ALA A 859 -18.00 33.79 -1.39
CA ALA A 859 -17.70 34.78 -0.36
C ALA A 859 -16.25 34.70 0.13
N TYR A 860 -15.73 33.48 0.31
CA TYR A 860 -14.34 33.24 0.69
C TYR A 860 -13.37 33.63 -0.43
N GLN A 861 -13.66 33.29 -1.70
CA GLN A 861 -12.86 33.74 -2.84
C GLN A 861 -12.83 35.26 -2.93
N LYS A 862 -13.97 35.92 -2.71
CA LYS A 862 -14.03 37.40 -2.65
C LYS A 862 -13.16 37.97 -1.54
N GLN A 863 -13.14 37.34 -0.35
CA GLN A 863 -12.26 37.75 0.75
C GLN A 863 -10.78 37.61 0.37
N LEU A 864 -10.40 36.54 -0.31
CA LEU A 864 -9.04 36.35 -0.82
C LEU A 864 -8.69 37.43 -1.85
N ASP A 865 -9.58 37.71 -2.80
CA ASP A 865 -9.40 38.76 -3.81
C ASP A 865 -9.25 40.15 -3.19
N ASP A 866 -10.10 40.49 -2.21
CA ASP A 866 -10.02 41.75 -1.46
C ASP A 866 -8.68 41.85 -0.71
N THR A 867 -8.25 40.76 -0.06
CA THR A 867 -6.97 40.70 0.65
C THR A 867 -5.78 40.85 -0.31
N LYS A 868 -5.82 40.17 -1.45
CA LYS A 868 -4.83 40.27 -2.53
C LYS A 868 -4.69 41.72 -2.99
N ASN A 869 -5.82 42.38 -3.27
CA ASN A 869 -5.86 43.76 -3.72
C ASN A 869 -5.36 44.76 -2.68
N GLN A 870 -5.73 44.58 -1.41
CA GLN A 870 -5.41 45.52 -0.34
C GLN A 870 -3.97 45.37 0.18
N LYS A 871 -3.42 44.15 0.20
CA LYS A 871 -2.14 43.85 0.88
C LYS A 871 -1.01 43.38 -0.03
N PHE A 872 -1.31 42.90 -1.24
CA PHE A 872 -0.32 42.21 -2.10
C PHE A 872 -0.32 42.72 -3.56
N ARG A 873 -0.77 43.96 -3.78
CA ARG A 873 -0.69 44.63 -5.09
C ARG A 873 -0.08 46.03 -4.99
N THR A 874 0.74 46.27 -3.97
CA THR A 874 1.35 47.58 -3.69
C THR A 874 2.16 48.07 -4.88
N TYR A 875 2.99 47.20 -5.45
CA TYR A 875 3.92 47.60 -6.52
C TYR A 875 3.23 47.70 -7.88
N PHE A 876 2.21 46.89 -8.14
CA PHE A 876 1.32 47.06 -9.29
C PHE A 876 0.53 48.38 -9.22
N ALA A 877 0.03 48.77 -8.04
CA ALA A 877 -0.65 50.05 -7.87
C ALA A 877 0.29 51.24 -8.16
N LEU A 878 1.56 51.15 -7.73
CA LEU A 878 2.57 52.17 -8.06
C LEU A 878 2.85 52.22 -9.56
N LEU A 879 2.98 51.08 -10.23
CA LEU A 879 3.12 51.02 -11.70
C LEU A 879 1.95 51.70 -12.41
N LYS A 880 0.71 51.38 -12.03
CA LYS A 880 -0.51 51.95 -12.62
C LYS A 880 -0.59 53.46 -12.45
N THR A 881 -0.28 53.95 -11.24
CA THR A 881 -0.49 55.36 -10.87
C THR A 881 0.66 56.27 -11.28
N GLN A 882 1.91 55.78 -11.34
CA GLN A 882 3.09 56.63 -11.53
C GLN A 882 3.93 56.30 -12.78
N TYR A 883 3.76 55.12 -13.39
CA TYR A 883 4.65 54.62 -14.45
C TYR A 883 3.90 54.02 -15.66
N SER A 884 2.58 54.22 -15.76
CA SER A 884 1.75 53.64 -16.84
C SER A 884 2.08 54.16 -18.24
N ASP A 885 2.75 55.31 -18.33
CA ASP A 885 3.23 55.93 -19.57
C ASP A 885 4.55 55.38 -20.10
N THR A 886 5.27 54.59 -19.28
CA THR A 886 6.56 53.98 -19.66
C THR A 886 6.39 52.91 -20.74
N GLU A 887 7.38 52.77 -21.62
CA GLU A 887 7.40 51.70 -22.62
C GLU A 887 7.47 50.32 -21.95
N THR A 888 8.18 50.22 -20.82
CA THR A 888 8.20 49.02 -20.00
C THR A 888 6.79 48.59 -19.58
N ALA A 889 5.97 49.52 -19.04
CA ALA A 889 4.60 49.19 -18.64
C ALA A 889 3.71 48.79 -19.83
N LYS A 890 3.83 49.47 -20.97
CA LYS A 890 3.09 49.14 -22.20
C LYS A 890 3.45 47.75 -22.72
N SER A 891 4.74 47.41 -22.75
CA SER A 891 5.23 46.09 -23.17
C SER A 891 4.70 44.98 -22.26
N LEU A 892 4.77 45.17 -20.93
CA LEU A 892 4.25 44.22 -19.94
C LEU A 892 2.74 43.97 -20.08
N MET A 893 1.95 44.97 -20.46
CA MET A 893 0.52 44.78 -20.74
C MET A 893 0.25 43.89 -21.98
N GLY A 894 1.23 43.78 -22.89
CA GLY A 894 1.18 42.89 -24.05
C GLY A 894 1.64 41.46 -23.73
N SER A 895 2.61 41.28 -22.83
CA SER A 895 3.16 39.96 -22.49
C SER A 895 2.55 39.30 -21.24
N CYS A 896 1.88 40.07 -20.37
CA CYS A 896 1.27 39.58 -19.13
C CYS A 896 -0.22 39.92 -19.06
N SER A 897 -1.09 38.94 -19.31
CA SER A 897 -2.55 39.11 -19.27
C SER A 897 -3.05 39.52 -17.89
N TYR A 898 -2.45 38.98 -16.82
CA TYR A 898 -2.78 39.31 -15.44
C TYR A 898 -2.48 40.78 -15.10
N PHE A 899 -1.32 41.29 -15.51
CA PHE A 899 -0.98 42.71 -15.37
C PHE A 899 -1.87 43.60 -16.25
N SER A 900 -2.11 43.21 -17.50
CA SER A 900 -3.01 43.90 -18.43
C SER A 900 -4.42 44.08 -17.86
N TYR A 901 -4.95 43.04 -17.21
CA TYR A 901 -6.24 43.10 -16.53
C TYR A 901 -6.23 44.07 -15.34
N PHE A 902 -5.18 44.07 -14.52
CA PHE A 902 -5.06 45.00 -13.39
C PHE A 902 -4.93 46.48 -13.82
N MET A 903 -4.31 46.73 -14.98
CA MET A 903 -4.09 48.08 -15.51
C MET A 903 -5.36 48.72 -16.09
N LYS A 904 -6.36 47.92 -16.47
CA LYS A 904 -7.71 48.40 -16.84
C LYS A 904 -8.47 48.89 -15.61
#